data_AF-A0A3N2HNI6-F1
#
_entry.id   AF-A0A3N2HNI6-F1
#
_cell.length_a   1.000
_cell.length_b   1.000
_cell.length_c   1.000
_cell.angle_alpha   90.00
_cell.angle_beta   90.00
_cell.angle_gamma   90.00
#
_symmetry.space_group_name_H-M   'P 1'
#
loop_
_entity.id
_entity.type
_entity.pdbx_description
1 polymer ?
#
loop_
_entity_poly.entity_id
_entity_poly.type
_entity_poly.pdbx_seq_one_letter_code
_entity_poly.pdbx_strand_id
1 'polypeptide(L)'
;MTSPTNALRPPRRRLTLALALVFSVAVGLLGQAPAAAVTGTGLGPGHLWRGDGVSWLGTYRLDDGTQAFCLEAGKTSPVGKHYDTTTGGDVIGVSTDDHARLAYIARTWGGTTDPDTAAAGQLAVWTITGLNGHTQRYYAGRANEHWPVVLERANQMLAEASSAASKSVVGSVTVELSADGTGMIRPDLTVDRVTGGPTTLEPTHAGTVTLDGAVFADGSTTASVHNGASVPVVATGDAARLTVTASVEFVGLPYGRVTTVGNSPAGSQMILFSGGVAASASESASIEQLSPLPFQPTVSTVTSDTVAETGTVVTDQVTLDVAPGDGLLSEWGRYDDSGSWRPVPVTVRSRLLGPFLAPVVEDSEWPADAPLVCEVTLEVLDGPGTHSTPGCELPGGGYYTWVETIDPADTPVEAGRERVRPWRSPFGTATETTFAPWAPKISTVASDAEVGPGACVSDELTVVDLHPDVPGGVDVESVLVGPYAEAPAVGRDLGPIDRLDPGLVVARETVTVGEDGTYTTPCVTLEQPGTYVFVFSSPGSAADEDGSRIVPAFADTTVHRSEMTTVRQPAATEAPAPPVRLAFTGSDGGDRVLLVALGIVGTGFVLLAAAGALHVRRRRLTESSDEVPVAVETEALSPVGLGDA
;
A
#
# COMPACT_ATOMS: atom_id res chain seq x y z
N MET A 1 52.35 -21.36 -21.92
CA MET A 1 51.95 -21.98 -20.64
C MET A 1 50.44 -21.78 -20.53
N THR A 2 49.58 -22.74 -20.91
CA THR A 2 49.19 -23.96 -20.14
C THR A 2 48.63 -23.61 -18.75
N SER A 3 47.38 -23.93 -18.38
CA SER A 3 46.26 -24.62 -19.05
C SER A 3 44.92 -24.25 -18.37
N PRO A 4 43.73 -24.65 -18.89
CA PRO A 4 42.44 -24.04 -18.56
C PRO A 4 41.61 -24.81 -17.50
N THR A 5 40.49 -24.22 -17.06
CA THR A 5 39.41 -24.95 -16.37
C THR A 5 38.03 -24.51 -16.85
N ASN A 6 37.17 -25.50 -17.13
CA ASN A 6 35.84 -25.31 -17.74
C ASN A 6 34.82 -24.68 -16.77
N ALA A 7 34.04 -23.72 -17.26
CA ALA A 7 32.84 -23.23 -16.57
C ALA A 7 31.61 -24.08 -16.94
N LEU A 8 31.22 -25.00 -16.06
CA LEU A 8 29.94 -25.71 -16.14
C LEU A 8 28.80 -24.79 -15.65
N ARG A 9 27.72 -24.70 -16.43
CA ARG A 9 26.47 -24.03 -16.02
C ARG A 9 25.77 -24.80 -14.89
N PRO A 10 25.39 -24.19 -13.77
CA PRO A 10 24.38 -24.73 -12.86
C PRO A 10 22.95 -24.33 -13.32
N PRO A 11 21.92 -25.16 -13.05
CA PRO A 11 20.54 -24.85 -13.41
C PRO A 11 19.89 -23.83 -12.46
N ARG A 12 18.79 -23.23 -12.94
CA ARG A 12 17.97 -22.23 -12.25
C ARG A 12 17.50 -22.71 -10.87
N ARG A 13 17.99 -22.09 -9.78
CA ARG A 13 17.32 -22.13 -8.47
C ARG A 13 16.15 -21.15 -8.49
N ARG A 14 14.91 -21.65 -8.40
CA ARG A 14 13.80 -20.84 -7.87
C ARG A 14 14.00 -20.76 -6.36
N LEU A 15 14.09 -19.54 -5.84
CA LEU A 15 14.29 -19.28 -4.42
C LEU A 15 12.95 -18.85 -3.81
N THR A 16 12.15 -19.81 -3.35
CA THR A 16 10.96 -19.57 -2.54
C THR A 16 11.28 -19.88 -1.09
N LEU A 17 11.68 -18.85 -0.35
CA LEU A 17 11.56 -18.75 1.11
C LEU A 17 10.41 -17.76 1.40
N ALA A 18 9.71 -17.79 2.53
CA ALA A 18 9.43 -18.86 3.49
C ALA A 18 8.52 -18.26 4.58
N LEU A 19 7.24 -18.67 4.68
CA LEU A 19 6.49 -18.53 5.94
C LEU A 19 5.25 -19.45 5.99
N ALA A 20 5.49 -20.75 6.10
CA ALA A 20 4.48 -21.75 6.44
C ALA A 20 5.18 -22.89 7.21
N LEU A 21 5.53 -22.64 8.48
CA LEU A 21 6.26 -23.60 9.31
C LEU A 21 5.97 -23.43 10.80
N VAL A 22 4.71 -23.63 11.20
CA VAL A 22 4.29 -24.06 12.55
C VAL A 22 3.03 -24.93 12.39
N PHE A 23 2.95 -26.03 13.15
CA PHE A 23 1.85 -27.04 13.19
C PHE A 23 1.62 -27.94 11.95
N SER A 24 2.59 -28.82 11.69
CA SER A 24 2.32 -30.13 11.05
C SER A 24 3.11 -31.27 11.71
N VAL A 25 3.08 -31.33 13.05
CA VAL A 25 3.53 -32.50 13.83
C VAL A 25 2.56 -32.74 14.98
N ALA A 26 1.41 -33.35 14.67
CA ALA A 26 0.56 -34.04 15.65
C ALA A 26 0.91 -35.55 15.73
N VAL A 27 2.17 -35.90 15.50
CA VAL A 27 2.67 -37.25 15.76
C VAL A 27 2.91 -37.42 17.25
N GLY A 28 1.96 -38.05 17.93
CA GLY A 28 2.25 -38.87 19.11
C GLY A 28 2.67 -38.13 20.39
N LEU A 29 1.94 -37.07 20.78
CA LEU A 29 1.86 -36.68 22.20
C LEU A 29 0.49 -37.02 22.78
N LEU A 30 0.11 -38.30 22.65
CA LEU A 30 -0.76 -38.94 23.62
C LEU A 30 -0.04 -38.87 24.97
N GLY A 31 -0.42 -37.91 25.82
CA GLY A 31 -0.07 -37.97 27.22
C GLY A 31 -0.48 -39.34 27.75
N GLN A 32 0.45 -40.08 28.37
CA GLN A 32 0.13 -41.37 28.95
C GLN A 32 -0.97 -41.16 29.98
N ALA A 33 -2.20 -41.54 29.65
CA ALA A 33 -3.29 -41.60 30.61
C ALA A 33 -2.80 -42.45 31.79
N PRO A 34 -3.10 -42.05 33.05
CA PRO A 34 -2.65 -42.80 34.20
C PRO A 34 -3.06 -44.27 34.04
N ALA A 35 -2.11 -45.19 34.23
CA ALA A 35 -2.35 -46.61 34.08
C ALA A 35 -3.55 -47.02 34.93
N ALA A 36 -4.69 -47.27 34.28
CA ALA A 36 -5.85 -47.82 34.96
C ALA A 36 -5.47 -49.24 35.37
N ALA A 37 -5.76 -49.62 36.61
CA ALA A 37 -5.50 -50.96 37.08
C ALA A 37 -6.82 -51.71 37.19
N VAL A 38 -6.86 -52.93 36.64
CA VAL A 38 -8.07 -53.76 36.59
C VAL A 38 -7.81 -55.12 37.23
N THR A 39 -8.87 -55.74 37.75
CA THR A 39 -8.81 -57.04 38.41
C THR A 39 -9.65 -58.04 37.65
N GLY A 40 -9.08 -59.20 37.30
CA GLY A 40 -9.88 -60.30 36.74
C GLY A 40 -10.82 -60.86 37.81
N THR A 41 -12.13 -60.64 37.66
CA THR A 41 -13.15 -61.05 38.65
C THR A 41 -13.68 -62.46 38.40
N GLY A 42 -13.63 -62.96 37.16
CA GLY A 42 -14.15 -64.28 36.83
C GLY A 42 -14.10 -64.62 35.34
N LEU A 43 -14.78 -65.71 34.99
CA LEU A 43 -14.96 -66.14 33.60
C LEU A 43 -16.03 -65.27 32.92
N GLY A 44 -15.79 -64.94 31.65
CA GLY A 44 -16.78 -64.32 30.77
C GLY A 44 -17.67 -65.37 30.09
N PRO A 45 -18.26 -65.06 28.94
CA PRO A 45 -18.81 -66.05 28.01
C PRO A 45 -17.71 -66.94 27.41
N GLY A 46 -18.05 -68.21 27.19
CA GLY A 46 -17.12 -69.22 26.68
C GLY A 46 -17.42 -70.63 27.19
N HIS A 47 -16.44 -71.52 27.05
CA HIS A 47 -16.56 -72.93 27.38
C HIS A 47 -15.53 -73.39 28.42
N LEU A 48 -16.02 -74.15 29.41
CA LEU A 48 -15.20 -74.91 30.34
C LEU A 48 -14.96 -76.32 29.78
N TRP A 49 -13.70 -76.74 29.70
CA TRP A 49 -13.35 -78.05 29.17
C TRP A 49 -13.72 -79.16 30.15
N ARG A 50 -14.48 -80.16 29.69
CA ARG A 50 -14.91 -81.30 30.51
C ARG A 50 -13.78 -82.30 30.82
N GLY A 51 -12.61 -82.15 30.20
CA GLY A 51 -11.47 -83.06 30.41
C GLY A 51 -10.76 -82.86 31.75
N ASP A 52 -10.55 -81.62 32.18
CA ASP A 52 -9.90 -81.27 33.46
C ASP A 52 -10.79 -80.45 34.41
N GLY A 53 -11.94 -79.94 33.94
CA GLY A 53 -12.86 -79.11 34.72
C GLY A 53 -12.32 -77.72 35.08
N VAL A 54 -11.18 -77.30 34.52
CA VAL A 54 -10.50 -76.04 34.86
C VAL A 54 -9.98 -75.24 33.65
N SER A 55 -9.73 -75.89 32.52
CA SER A 55 -9.30 -75.22 31.28
C SER A 55 -10.46 -74.45 30.64
N TRP A 56 -10.29 -73.15 30.49
CA TRP A 56 -11.25 -72.26 29.86
C TRP A 56 -10.88 -71.92 28.40
N LEU A 57 -11.90 -71.67 27.58
CA LEU A 57 -11.79 -71.03 26.26
C LEU A 57 -12.93 -70.02 26.09
N GLY A 58 -12.60 -68.73 26.16
CA GLY A 58 -13.56 -67.63 26.14
C GLY A 58 -12.92 -66.36 26.70
N THR A 59 -13.72 -65.33 26.93
CA THR A 59 -13.25 -64.09 27.59
C THR A 59 -13.17 -64.26 29.11
N TYR A 60 -12.58 -63.26 29.76
CA TYR A 60 -12.55 -63.09 31.21
C TYR A 60 -13.18 -61.75 31.58
N ARG A 61 -13.89 -61.73 32.71
CA ARG A 61 -14.57 -60.54 33.22
C ARG A 61 -13.63 -59.75 34.12
N LEU A 62 -13.55 -58.45 33.87
CA LEU A 62 -12.83 -57.48 34.70
C LEU A 62 -13.77 -56.83 35.74
N ASP A 63 -13.22 -56.09 36.69
CA ASP A 63 -13.95 -55.41 37.77
C ASP A 63 -14.69 -54.15 37.33
N ASP A 64 -14.26 -53.53 36.23
CA ASP A 64 -14.97 -52.47 35.50
C ASP A 64 -16.16 -52.99 34.65
N GLY A 65 -16.34 -54.32 34.57
CA GLY A 65 -17.35 -54.99 33.74
C GLY A 65 -16.90 -55.33 32.32
N THR A 66 -15.70 -54.91 31.90
CA THR A 66 -15.12 -55.19 30.59
C THR A 66 -14.84 -56.68 30.42
N GLN A 67 -14.95 -57.16 29.17
CA GLN A 67 -14.56 -58.50 28.76
C GLN A 67 -13.19 -58.45 28.08
N ALA A 68 -12.25 -59.28 28.55
CA ALA A 68 -10.91 -59.36 28.00
C ALA A 68 -10.59 -60.74 27.43
N PHE A 69 -9.91 -60.73 26.28
CA PHE A 69 -9.19 -61.89 25.77
C PHE A 69 -7.84 -62.01 26.48
N CYS A 70 -7.21 -63.16 26.27
CA CYS A 70 -5.98 -63.58 26.91
C CYS A 70 -4.91 -63.79 25.82
N LEU A 71 -3.70 -63.26 26.01
CA LEU A 71 -2.69 -63.13 24.94
C LEU A 71 -1.68 -64.29 24.85
N GLU A 72 -1.56 -65.13 25.87
CA GLU A 72 -0.41 -66.04 26.05
C GLU A 72 -0.85 -67.48 26.37
N ALA A 73 -1.06 -68.27 25.32
CA ALA A 73 -1.63 -69.60 25.43
C ALA A 73 -0.84 -70.52 26.40
N GLY A 74 -1.53 -71.07 27.40
CA GLY A 74 -0.93 -71.98 28.39
C GLY A 74 -0.39 -71.32 29.66
N LYS A 75 -0.39 -69.98 29.77
CA LYS A 75 -0.20 -69.30 31.06
C LYS A 75 -1.46 -69.40 31.96
N THR A 76 -1.28 -69.05 33.24
CA THR A 76 -2.35 -69.12 34.26
C THR A 76 -3.45 -68.07 34.02
N SER A 77 -4.66 -68.41 34.48
CA SER A 77 -5.87 -67.61 34.38
C SER A 77 -5.72 -66.21 35.01
N PRO A 78 -6.32 -65.15 34.43
CA PRO A 78 -6.36 -63.80 35.00
C PRO A 78 -7.29 -63.66 36.22
N VAL A 79 -8.10 -64.67 36.53
CA VAL A 79 -9.06 -64.60 37.65
C VAL A 79 -8.35 -64.48 39.00
N GLY A 80 -8.77 -63.50 39.81
CA GLY A 80 -8.15 -63.16 41.09
C GLY A 80 -6.78 -62.46 40.95
N LYS A 81 -6.46 -61.90 39.78
CA LYS A 81 -5.18 -61.23 39.49
C LYS A 81 -5.39 -59.77 39.12
N HIS A 82 -4.44 -58.95 39.57
CA HIS A 82 -4.35 -57.53 39.28
C HIS A 82 -3.53 -57.30 38.02
N TYR A 83 -3.92 -56.30 37.23
CA TYR A 83 -3.33 -55.95 35.95
C TYR A 83 -3.10 -54.46 35.83
N ASP A 84 -1.85 -54.07 35.60
CA ASP A 84 -1.45 -52.74 35.18
C ASP A 84 -1.76 -52.60 33.68
N THR A 85 -2.62 -51.66 33.28
CA THR A 85 -3.02 -51.52 31.88
C THR A 85 -2.24 -50.43 31.14
N THR A 86 -1.97 -50.70 29.87
CA THR A 86 -1.37 -49.77 28.92
C THR A 86 -2.21 -49.74 27.65
N THR A 87 -2.60 -48.54 27.22
CA THR A 87 -3.37 -48.32 25.98
C THR A 87 -2.47 -47.71 24.92
N GLY A 88 -2.49 -48.26 23.70
CA GLY A 88 -1.69 -47.72 22.60
C GLY A 88 -1.71 -48.59 21.34
N GLY A 89 -1.00 -48.12 20.32
CA GLY A 89 -0.89 -48.80 19.03
C GLY A 89 0.21 -49.86 18.94
N ASP A 90 1.15 -49.90 19.89
CA ASP A 90 2.32 -50.78 19.86
C ASP A 90 2.62 -51.32 21.29
N VAL A 91 1.55 -51.73 22.00
CA VAL A 91 1.58 -52.23 23.39
C VAL A 91 1.70 -53.76 23.50
N ILE A 92 1.85 -54.47 22.38
CA ILE A 92 2.05 -55.92 22.30
C ILE A 92 3.32 -56.18 21.48
N GLY A 93 4.14 -57.15 21.87
CA GLY A 93 5.34 -57.57 21.12
C GLY A 93 5.05 -58.38 19.85
N VAL A 94 4.16 -57.90 18.98
CA VAL A 94 3.82 -58.50 17.68
C VAL A 94 4.05 -57.50 16.53
N SER A 95 3.83 -57.91 15.28
CA SER A 95 3.91 -56.99 14.14
C SER A 95 2.80 -55.92 14.19
N THR A 96 3.02 -54.76 13.57
CA THR A 96 2.01 -53.69 13.44
C THR A 96 0.69 -54.20 12.82
N ASP A 97 0.79 -55.13 11.86
CA ASP A 97 -0.34 -55.72 11.16
C ASP A 97 -1.13 -56.67 12.08
N ASP A 98 -0.41 -57.47 12.89
CA ASP A 98 -1.01 -58.34 13.89
C ASP A 98 -1.63 -57.57 15.04
N HIS A 99 -1.01 -56.47 15.46
CA HIS A 99 -1.57 -55.55 16.44
C HIS A 99 -2.87 -54.91 15.92
N ALA A 100 -2.92 -54.53 14.64
CA ALA A 100 -4.16 -54.07 13.99
C ALA A 100 -5.24 -55.16 13.92
N ARG A 101 -4.88 -56.41 13.59
CA ARG A 101 -5.80 -57.57 13.60
C ARG A 101 -6.35 -57.83 15.01
N LEU A 102 -5.50 -57.79 16.04
CA LEU A 102 -5.90 -57.96 17.44
C LEU A 102 -6.83 -56.84 17.93
N ALA A 103 -6.53 -55.59 17.58
CA ALA A 103 -7.39 -54.45 17.90
C ALA A 103 -8.76 -54.56 17.21
N TYR A 104 -8.81 -55.03 15.95
CA TYR A 104 -10.05 -55.34 15.25
C TYR A 104 -10.84 -56.44 15.97
N ILE A 105 -10.22 -57.57 16.31
CA ILE A 105 -10.85 -58.68 17.05
C ILE A 105 -11.41 -58.22 18.40
N ALA A 106 -10.63 -57.43 19.16
CA ALA A 106 -11.01 -56.92 20.46
C ALA A 106 -12.20 -55.94 20.38
N ARG A 107 -12.24 -55.05 19.37
CA ARG A 107 -13.38 -54.14 19.13
C ARG A 107 -14.63 -54.88 18.67
N THR A 108 -14.51 -55.81 17.72
CA THR A 108 -15.66 -56.44 17.06
C THR A 108 -16.30 -57.55 17.89
N TRP A 109 -15.51 -58.32 18.64
CA TRP A 109 -16.01 -59.51 19.36
C TRP A 109 -15.70 -59.55 20.86
N GLY A 110 -14.89 -58.63 21.40
CA GLY A 110 -14.54 -58.61 22.82
C GLY A 110 -15.76 -58.53 23.75
N GLY A 111 -16.73 -57.68 23.41
CA GLY A 111 -17.96 -57.47 24.19
C GLY A 111 -19.09 -58.49 23.95
N THR A 112 -18.85 -59.59 23.23
CA THR A 112 -19.91 -60.57 22.92
C THR A 112 -20.44 -61.28 24.16
N THR A 113 -21.73 -61.61 24.17
CA THR A 113 -22.37 -62.47 25.17
C THR A 113 -22.51 -63.94 24.73
N ASP A 114 -22.21 -64.25 23.47
CA ASP A 114 -22.34 -65.59 22.90
C ASP A 114 -21.10 -66.46 23.21
N PRO A 115 -21.25 -67.63 23.87
CA PRO A 115 -20.10 -68.48 24.23
C PRO A 115 -19.26 -68.97 23.05
N ASP A 116 -19.89 -69.33 21.92
CA ASP A 116 -19.16 -69.81 20.74
C ASP A 116 -18.36 -68.66 20.08
N THR A 117 -18.93 -67.45 20.04
CA THR A 117 -18.23 -66.23 19.59
C THR A 117 -17.05 -65.87 20.50
N ALA A 118 -17.24 -65.88 21.83
CA ALA A 118 -16.18 -65.55 22.78
C ALA A 118 -15.03 -66.56 22.74
N ALA A 119 -15.35 -67.85 22.64
CA ALA A 119 -14.37 -68.91 22.48
C ALA A 119 -13.62 -68.81 21.13
N ALA A 120 -14.31 -68.45 20.05
CA ALA A 120 -13.71 -68.22 18.74
C ALA A 120 -12.79 -66.99 18.74
N GLY A 121 -13.19 -65.89 19.37
CA GLY A 121 -12.37 -64.68 19.52
C GLY A 121 -11.10 -64.95 20.31
N GLN A 122 -11.21 -65.68 21.42
CA GLN A 122 -10.05 -66.11 22.21
C GLN A 122 -9.10 -67.01 21.40
N LEU A 123 -9.65 -67.91 20.59
CA LEU A 123 -8.87 -68.80 19.73
C LEU A 123 -8.19 -68.02 18.59
N ALA A 124 -8.85 -67.02 18.01
CA ALA A 124 -8.28 -66.12 17.01
C ALA A 124 -7.12 -65.29 17.60
N VAL A 125 -7.29 -64.71 18.80
CA VAL A 125 -6.22 -63.99 19.51
C VAL A 125 -4.98 -64.88 19.69
N TRP A 126 -5.12 -66.08 20.25
CA TRP A 126 -4.00 -67.02 20.40
C TRP A 126 -3.42 -67.52 19.07
N THR A 127 -4.20 -67.53 17.99
CA THR A 127 -3.67 -67.88 16.66
C THR A 127 -2.70 -66.81 16.15
N ILE A 128 -2.93 -65.53 16.49
CA ILE A 128 -2.04 -64.41 16.15
C ILE A 128 -0.85 -64.34 17.12
N THR A 129 -1.07 -64.47 18.43
CA THR A 129 -0.02 -64.25 19.44
C THR A 129 0.84 -65.47 19.73
N GLY A 130 0.39 -66.67 19.36
CA GLY A 130 1.14 -67.92 19.47
C GLY A 130 0.43 -69.00 20.28
N LEU A 131 0.30 -70.18 19.66
CA LEU A 131 -0.39 -71.36 20.22
C LEU A 131 0.52 -72.25 21.09
N ASN A 132 1.63 -71.72 21.62
CA ASN A 132 2.55 -72.42 22.56
C ASN A 132 2.87 -73.89 22.18
N GLY A 133 3.24 -74.13 20.92
CA GLY A 133 3.61 -75.45 20.40
C GLY A 133 2.43 -76.40 20.05
N HIS A 134 1.18 -75.98 20.29
CA HIS A 134 -0.02 -76.76 19.94
C HIS A 134 -0.71 -76.23 18.66
N THR A 135 -1.67 -77.00 18.16
CA THR A 135 -2.51 -76.59 17.01
C THR A 135 -3.74 -75.81 17.46
N GLN A 136 -4.31 -75.01 16.56
CA GLN A 136 -5.58 -74.31 16.79
C GLN A 136 -6.71 -75.29 17.17
N ARG A 137 -6.75 -76.45 16.52
CA ARG A 137 -7.67 -77.56 16.83
C ARG A 137 -7.54 -78.07 18.26
N TYR A 138 -6.32 -78.15 18.81
CA TYR A 138 -6.10 -78.59 20.19
C TYR A 138 -6.79 -77.66 21.20
N TYR A 139 -6.64 -76.34 21.04
CA TYR A 139 -7.33 -75.38 21.90
C TYR A 139 -8.84 -75.34 21.64
N ALA A 140 -9.29 -75.45 20.39
CA ALA A 140 -10.72 -75.54 20.07
C ALA A 140 -11.41 -76.70 20.81
N GLY A 141 -10.70 -77.82 21.06
CA GLY A 141 -11.19 -78.95 21.84
C GLY A 141 -11.67 -78.62 23.26
N ARG A 142 -11.28 -77.47 23.83
CA ARG A 142 -11.81 -76.96 25.09
C ARG A 142 -13.30 -76.59 25.02
N ALA A 143 -13.81 -76.28 23.82
CA ALA A 143 -15.24 -76.09 23.56
C ALA A 143 -16.03 -77.40 23.49
N ASN A 144 -15.44 -78.54 23.89
CA ASN A 144 -16.10 -79.83 23.94
C ASN A 144 -16.73 -80.19 22.56
N GLU A 145 -18.01 -80.52 22.49
CA GLU A 145 -18.73 -80.81 21.24
C GLU A 145 -18.87 -79.59 20.30
N HIS A 146 -18.74 -78.37 20.82
CA HIS A 146 -18.78 -77.13 20.04
C HIS A 146 -17.45 -76.82 19.33
N TRP A 147 -16.39 -77.63 19.51
CA TRP A 147 -15.08 -77.40 18.87
C TRP A 147 -15.15 -77.14 17.35
N PRO A 148 -16.02 -77.78 16.52
CA PRO A 148 -16.06 -77.50 15.10
C PRO A 148 -16.55 -76.07 14.79
N VAL A 149 -17.59 -75.62 15.50
CA VAL A 149 -18.20 -74.30 15.34
C VAL A 149 -17.22 -73.22 15.78
N VAL A 150 -16.59 -73.41 16.94
CA VAL A 150 -15.59 -72.48 17.49
C VAL A 150 -14.36 -72.37 16.59
N LEU A 151 -13.86 -73.49 16.05
CA LEU A 151 -12.70 -73.50 15.15
C LEU A 151 -13.00 -72.80 13.82
N GLU A 152 -14.13 -73.11 13.20
CA GLU A 152 -14.57 -72.49 11.94
C GLU A 152 -14.77 -70.98 12.13
N ARG A 153 -15.48 -70.58 13.19
CA ARG A 153 -15.72 -69.16 13.48
C ARG A 153 -14.43 -68.39 13.81
N ALA A 154 -13.46 -69.01 14.48
CA ALA A 154 -12.16 -68.38 14.71
C ALA A 154 -11.42 -68.11 13.40
N ASN A 155 -11.51 -69.01 12.42
CA ASN A 155 -10.91 -68.82 11.10
C ASN A 155 -11.63 -67.75 10.27
N GLN A 156 -12.96 -67.65 10.39
CA GLN A 156 -13.73 -66.54 9.81
C GLN A 156 -13.31 -65.20 10.41
N MET A 157 -13.17 -65.10 11.74
CA MET A 157 -12.67 -63.89 12.42
C MET A 157 -11.27 -63.49 11.96
N LEU A 158 -10.36 -64.45 11.76
CA LEU A 158 -8.99 -64.20 11.27
C LEU A 158 -8.96 -63.72 9.81
N ALA A 159 -9.82 -64.29 8.95
CA ALA A 159 -9.98 -63.87 7.56
C ALA A 159 -10.57 -62.46 7.47
N GLU A 160 -11.63 -62.19 8.23
CA GLU A 160 -12.28 -60.88 8.32
C GLU A 160 -11.28 -59.82 8.84
N ALA A 161 -10.62 -60.07 9.98
CA ALA A 161 -9.60 -59.18 10.53
C ALA A 161 -8.45 -58.92 9.53
N SER A 162 -8.04 -59.91 8.74
CA SER A 162 -7.00 -59.70 7.72
C SER A 162 -7.44 -58.78 6.58
N SER A 163 -8.74 -58.72 6.27
CA SER A 163 -9.33 -57.87 5.22
C SER A 163 -9.80 -56.48 5.71
N ALA A 164 -10.21 -56.37 6.97
CA ALA A 164 -10.90 -55.22 7.53
C ALA A 164 -10.12 -54.46 8.61
N ALA A 165 -9.10 -55.07 9.22
CA ALA A 165 -8.25 -54.37 10.18
C ALA A 165 -7.47 -53.22 9.52
N SER A 166 -7.25 -52.17 10.30
CA SER A 166 -6.57 -50.95 9.88
C SER A 166 -5.51 -50.53 10.88
N LYS A 167 -4.41 -49.98 10.37
CA LYS A 167 -3.25 -49.53 11.14
C LYS A 167 -3.51 -48.13 11.70
N SER A 168 -4.14 -47.27 10.91
CA SER A 168 -4.56 -45.91 11.23
C SER A 168 -5.79 -45.49 10.42
N VAL A 169 -6.37 -44.35 10.80
CA VAL A 169 -7.27 -43.55 9.98
C VAL A 169 -6.80 -42.10 10.08
N VAL A 170 -6.89 -41.35 8.98
CA VAL A 170 -6.54 -39.93 8.91
C VAL A 170 -7.66 -39.16 8.23
N GLY A 171 -7.83 -37.90 8.63
CA GLY A 171 -8.75 -36.96 8.02
C GLY A 171 -8.00 -36.09 7.02
N SER A 172 -8.74 -35.53 6.08
CA SER A 172 -8.29 -34.42 5.25
C SER A 172 -9.46 -33.46 5.05
N VAL A 173 -9.19 -32.19 4.79
CA VAL A 173 -10.22 -31.23 4.36
C VAL A 173 -9.69 -30.42 3.19
N THR A 174 -10.51 -30.32 2.13
CA THR A 174 -10.26 -29.47 0.98
C THR A 174 -11.13 -28.22 1.12
N VAL A 175 -10.56 -27.06 0.82
CA VAL A 175 -11.26 -25.77 0.76
C VAL A 175 -11.00 -25.17 -0.62
N GLU A 176 -12.07 -24.87 -1.34
CA GLU A 176 -12.04 -24.17 -2.62
C GLU A 176 -12.79 -22.85 -2.46
N LEU A 177 -12.24 -21.76 -2.98
CA LEU A 177 -12.83 -20.42 -2.89
C LEU A 177 -12.74 -19.73 -4.25
N SER A 178 -13.87 -19.23 -4.73
CA SER A 178 -14.02 -18.55 -6.01
C SER A 178 -13.81 -17.04 -5.85
N ALA A 179 -13.56 -16.35 -6.97
CA ALA A 179 -13.33 -14.91 -6.99
C ALA A 179 -14.55 -14.06 -6.59
N ASP A 180 -15.75 -14.65 -6.51
CA ASP A 180 -16.98 -14.01 -6.02
C ASP A 180 -17.21 -14.21 -4.50
N GLY A 181 -16.25 -14.80 -3.79
CA GLY A 181 -16.35 -15.09 -2.36
C GLY A 181 -17.17 -16.35 -2.02
N THR A 182 -17.72 -17.07 -3.01
CA THR A 182 -18.38 -18.36 -2.79
C THR A 182 -17.38 -19.51 -2.85
N GLY A 183 -17.56 -20.52 -2.01
CA GLY A 183 -16.63 -21.64 -1.90
C GLY A 183 -17.29 -22.97 -1.62
N MET A 184 -16.48 -24.02 -1.67
CA MET A 184 -16.86 -25.38 -1.32
C MET A 184 -15.86 -25.93 -0.30
N ILE A 185 -16.36 -26.55 0.75
CA ILE A 185 -15.55 -27.39 1.64
C ILE A 185 -15.85 -28.86 1.38
N ARG A 186 -14.86 -29.73 1.57
CA ARG A 186 -15.04 -31.18 1.52
C ARG A 186 -14.09 -31.86 2.51
N PRO A 187 -14.58 -32.41 3.64
CA PRO A 187 -13.79 -33.30 4.46
C PRO A 187 -13.79 -34.71 3.87
N ASP A 188 -12.68 -35.44 3.99
CA ASP A 188 -12.53 -36.84 3.59
C ASP A 188 -11.84 -37.64 4.71
N LEU A 189 -11.98 -38.97 4.65
CA LEU A 189 -11.29 -39.90 5.55
C LEU A 189 -10.53 -40.93 4.71
N THR A 190 -9.30 -41.21 5.08
CA THR A 190 -8.48 -42.29 4.50
C THR A 190 -8.08 -43.27 5.61
N VAL A 191 -8.36 -44.56 5.38
CA VAL A 191 -8.01 -45.65 6.30
C VAL A 191 -6.82 -46.43 5.74
N ASP A 192 -5.77 -46.64 6.54
CA ASP A 192 -4.65 -47.52 6.15
C ASP A 192 -4.97 -48.95 6.55
N ARG A 193 -5.34 -49.80 5.59
CA ARG A 193 -5.73 -51.20 5.84
C ARG A 193 -4.53 -52.12 5.90
N VAL A 194 -4.62 -53.16 6.72
CA VAL A 194 -3.63 -54.23 6.78
C VAL A 194 -3.41 -54.88 5.42
N THR A 195 -4.50 -55.14 4.70
CA THR A 195 -4.48 -55.57 3.29
C THR A 195 -4.98 -54.44 2.40
N GLY A 196 -4.19 -54.06 1.38
CA GLY A 196 -4.55 -53.02 0.40
C GLY A 196 -3.98 -51.63 0.70
N GLY A 197 -3.60 -51.33 1.94
CA GLY A 197 -3.00 -50.04 2.31
C GLY A 197 -4.01 -48.89 2.39
N PRO A 198 -3.58 -47.63 2.19
CA PRO A 198 -4.44 -46.44 2.26
C PRO A 198 -5.61 -46.49 1.27
N THR A 199 -6.83 -46.38 1.78
CA THR A 199 -8.08 -46.37 1.00
C THR A 199 -8.99 -45.25 1.51
N THR A 200 -9.50 -44.40 0.62
CA THR A 200 -10.54 -43.40 0.97
C THR A 200 -11.83 -44.09 1.38
N LEU A 201 -12.51 -43.57 2.40
CA LEU A 201 -13.77 -44.11 2.88
C LEU A 201 -14.98 -43.55 2.11
N GLU A 202 -15.96 -44.41 1.90
CA GLU A 202 -17.33 -44.04 1.51
C GLU A 202 -17.98 -43.10 2.55
N PRO A 203 -18.98 -42.27 2.17
CA PRO A 203 -19.54 -41.19 2.98
C PRO A 203 -20.43 -41.67 4.13
N THR A 204 -19.86 -42.41 5.08
CA THR A 204 -20.58 -43.09 6.17
C THR A 204 -20.31 -42.49 7.55
N HIS A 205 -19.28 -41.65 7.71
CA HIS A 205 -18.92 -41.01 8.98
C HIS A 205 -19.22 -39.52 8.93
N ALA A 206 -19.84 -38.98 9.97
CA ALA A 206 -20.05 -37.56 10.14
C ALA A 206 -18.91 -36.96 10.99
N GLY A 207 -18.34 -35.86 10.53
CA GLY A 207 -17.39 -35.03 11.27
C GLY A 207 -17.99 -33.67 11.58
N THR A 208 -17.44 -32.99 12.57
CA THR A 208 -17.74 -31.58 12.83
C THR A 208 -16.75 -30.73 12.03
N VAL A 209 -17.26 -29.89 11.13
CA VAL A 209 -16.44 -28.89 10.42
C VAL A 209 -16.69 -27.52 11.02
N THR A 210 -15.61 -26.83 11.36
CA THR A 210 -15.58 -25.46 11.87
C THR A 210 -14.90 -24.56 10.84
N LEU A 211 -15.49 -23.40 10.56
CA LEU A 211 -14.98 -22.39 9.64
C LEU A 211 -14.46 -21.17 10.41
N ASP A 212 -13.38 -20.59 9.90
CA ASP A 212 -12.93 -19.23 10.19
C ASP A 212 -12.81 -18.46 8.87
N GLY A 213 -13.20 -17.19 8.89
CA GLY A 213 -13.32 -16.36 7.68
C GLY A 213 -14.43 -16.75 6.69
N ALA A 214 -15.31 -17.70 7.02
CA ALA A 214 -16.47 -18.09 6.19
C ALA A 214 -17.65 -18.62 7.02
N VAL A 215 -18.83 -18.65 6.41
CA VAL A 215 -20.07 -19.22 6.96
C VAL A 215 -20.73 -20.22 6.01
N PHE A 216 -21.51 -21.13 6.59
CA PHE A 216 -22.44 -22.00 5.87
C PHE A 216 -23.70 -21.24 5.41
N ALA A 217 -24.52 -21.89 4.58
CA ALA A 217 -25.73 -21.28 4.00
C ALA A 217 -26.80 -20.84 5.03
N ASP A 218 -26.71 -21.30 6.27
CA ASP A 218 -27.57 -20.88 7.40
C ASP A 218 -26.94 -19.76 8.27
N GLY A 219 -25.77 -19.26 7.88
CA GLY A 219 -24.99 -18.26 8.62
C GLY A 219 -24.16 -18.81 9.77
N SER A 220 -24.14 -20.12 10.00
CA SER A 220 -23.30 -20.75 11.03
C SER A 220 -21.84 -20.88 10.59
N THR A 221 -20.92 -20.96 11.56
CA THR A 221 -19.50 -21.29 11.35
C THR A 221 -19.20 -22.75 11.71
N THR A 222 -20.19 -23.59 11.97
CA THR A 222 -19.98 -24.99 12.38
C THR A 222 -21.12 -25.88 11.92
N ALA A 223 -20.80 -26.95 11.20
CA ALA A 223 -21.76 -27.91 10.67
C ALA A 223 -21.29 -29.36 10.84
N SER A 224 -22.23 -30.30 10.91
CA SER A 224 -21.92 -31.73 10.80
C SER A 224 -21.95 -32.15 9.33
N VAL A 225 -20.82 -32.65 8.83
CA VAL A 225 -20.62 -32.98 7.42
C VAL A 225 -20.11 -34.40 7.28
N HIS A 226 -20.70 -35.18 6.37
CA HIS A 226 -20.20 -36.51 6.06
C HIS A 226 -18.88 -36.47 5.29
N ASN A 227 -17.96 -37.39 5.57
CA ASN A 227 -16.75 -37.54 4.77
C ASN A 227 -17.12 -37.75 3.28
N GLY A 228 -16.36 -37.18 2.34
CA GLY A 228 -16.64 -37.23 0.91
C GLY A 228 -17.76 -36.30 0.42
N ALA A 229 -18.52 -35.64 1.31
CA ALA A 229 -19.55 -34.69 0.93
C ALA A 229 -18.98 -33.27 0.74
N SER A 230 -19.32 -32.62 -0.37
CA SER A 230 -19.00 -31.21 -0.61
C SER A 230 -20.14 -30.31 -0.12
N VAL A 231 -19.84 -29.28 0.66
CA VAL A 231 -20.81 -28.34 1.25
C VAL A 231 -20.45 -26.90 0.86
N PRO A 232 -21.40 -26.06 0.41
CA PRO A 232 -21.14 -24.68 0.04
C PRO A 232 -20.89 -23.80 1.27
N VAL A 233 -20.01 -22.82 1.10
CA VAL A 233 -19.67 -21.78 2.07
C VAL A 233 -19.59 -20.42 1.39
N VAL A 234 -19.71 -19.35 2.15
CA VAL A 234 -19.49 -17.97 1.70
C VAL A 234 -18.46 -17.32 2.61
N ALA A 235 -17.41 -16.75 2.03
CA ALA A 235 -16.38 -16.04 2.79
C ALA A 235 -16.95 -14.76 3.43
N THR A 236 -16.39 -14.36 4.56
CA THR A 236 -16.83 -13.23 5.37
C THR A 236 -15.67 -12.30 5.71
N GLY A 237 -15.98 -11.03 5.96
CA GLY A 237 -15.00 -9.98 6.24
C GLY A 237 -14.95 -8.92 5.14
N ASP A 238 -14.25 -7.83 5.42
CA ASP A 238 -14.15 -6.62 4.60
C ASP A 238 -12.71 -6.30 4.17
N ALA A 239 -11.74 -7.15 4.50
CA ALA A 239 -10.37 -6.99 4.00
C ALA A 239 -10.29 -7.27 2.49
N ALA A 240 -9.36 -6.63 1.78
CA ALA A 240 -9.12 -6.87 0.35
C ALA A 240 -8.56 -8.27 0.08
N ARG A 241 -7.99 -8.90 1.11
CA ARG A 241 -7.65 -10.32 1.18
C ARG A 241 -8.61 -11.04 2.12
N LEU A 242 -9.29 -12.07 1.60
CA LEU A 242 -10.05 -13.03 2.38
C LEU A 242 -9.16 -14.23 2.69
N THR A 243 -9.19 -14.71 3.93
CA THR A 243 -8.54 -15.96 4.35
C THR A 243 -9.62 -16.87 4.94
N VAL A 244 -9.87 -18.00 4.30
CA VAL A 244 -10.83 -19.00 4.78
C VAL A 244 -10.08 -20.20 5.31
N THR A 245 -10.35 -20.59 6.55
CA THR A 245 -9.82 -21.82 7.16
C THR A 245 -10.97 -22.75 7.51
N ALA A 246 -10.92 -23.99 7.03
CA ALA A 246 -11.80 -25.06 7.48
C ALA A 246 -10.99 -26.04 8.34
N SER A 247 -11.52 -26.39 9.51
CA SER A 247 -11.00 -27.44 10.38
C SER A 247 -12.06 -28.52 10.54
N VAL A 248 -11.70 -29.79 10.36
CA VAL A 248 -12.60 -30.93 10.58
C VAL A 248 -12.13 -31.78 11.74
N GLU A 249 -13.07 -32.28 12.54
CA GLU A 249 -12.85 -33.33 13.54
C GLU A 249 -13.85 -34.47 13.34
N PHE A 250 -13.34 -35.68 13.15
CA PHE A 250 -14.09 -36.93 13.24
C PHE A 250 -13.73 -37.63 14.55
N VAL A 251 -14.73 -38.10 15.28
CA VAL A 251 -14.59 -38.87 16.52
C VAL A 251 -15.36 -40.19 16.41
N GLY A 252 -15.08 -41.16 17.28
CA GLY A 252 -15.84 -42.40 17.31
C GLY A 252 -15.50 -43.40 16.18
N LEU A 253 -14.38 -43.23 15.48
CA LEU A 253 -14.03 -44.03 14.31
C LEU A 253 -13.59 -45.47 14.70
N PRO A 254 -14.17 -46.54 14.11
CA PRO A 254 -13.88 -47.93 14.48
C PRO A 254 -12.54 -48.49 13.93
N TYR A 255 -11.59 -47.59 13.60
CA TYR A 255 -10.38 -47.89 12.85
C TYR A 255 -9.10 -47.80 13.70
N GLY A 256 -7.98 -48.20 13.09
CA GLY A 256 -6.66 -48.13 13.70
C GLY A 256 -6.35 -49.27 14.66
N ARG A 257 -5.08 -49.30 15.09
CA ARG A 257 -4.52 -50.39 15.91
C ARG A 257 -4.53 -50.13 17.42
N VAL A 258 -5.19 -49.08 17.91
CA VAL A 258 -5.21 -48.80 19.35
C VAL A 258 -5.99 -49.88 20.10
N THR A 259 -5.38 -50.42 21.16
CA THR A 259 -5.97 -51.41 22.07
C THR A 259 -5.42 -51.23 23.48
N THR A 260 -6.08 -51.83 24.48
CA THR A 260 -5.58 -51.86 25.86
C THR A 260 -5.08 -53.26 26.22
N VAL A 261 -3.93 -53.30 26.88
CA VAL A 261 -3.26 -54.53 27.33
C VAL A 261 -3.00 -54.44 28.82
N GLY A 262 -3.39 -55.47 29.56
CA GLY A 262 -3.05 -55.63 30.98
C GLY A 262 -1.85 -56.56 31.17
N ASN A 263 -0.87 -56.13 31.96
CA ASN A 263 0.25 -56.94 32.45
C ASN A 263 0.05 -57.26 33.93
N SER A 264 0.26 -58.51 34.36
CA SER A 264 0.19 -58.85 35.79
C SER A 264 1.58 -59.02 36.41
N PRO A 265 1.90 -58.30 37.50
CA PRO A 265 3.10 -58.56 38.31
C PRO A 265 3.15 -59.98 38.88
N ALA A 266 2.02 -60.69 38.95
CA ALA A 266 1.93 -62.08 39.41
C ALA A 266 2.33 -63.13 38.33
N GLY A 267 2.73 -62.69 37.13
CA GLY A 267 3.18 -63.58 36.05
C GLY A 267 2.07 -64.40 35.37
N SER A 268 0.79 -64.09 35.64
CA SER A 268 -0.33 -64.62 34.87
C SER A 268 -0.37 -64.08 33.45
N GLN A 269 -1.16 -64.72 32.60
CA GLN A 269 -1.34 -64.36 31.21
C GLN A 269 -1.72 -62.88 31.04
N MET A 270 -1.05 -62.17 30.12
CA MET A 270 -1.45 -60.82 29.70
C MET A 270 -2.86 -60.83 29.11
N ILE A 271 -3.61 -59.75 29.34
CA ILE A 271 -4.99 -59.60 28.86
C ILE A 271 -5.09 -58.51 27.78
N LEU A 272 -6.07 -58.66 26.88
CA LEU A 272 -6.35 -57.78 25.75
C LEU A 272 -7.83 -57.40 25.75
N PHE A 273 -8.13 -56.11 25.68
CA PHE A 273 -9.50 -55.62 25.48
C PHE A 273 -9.51 -54.34 24.65
N SER A 274 -10.67 -54.02 24.09
CA SER A 274 -10.90 -52.72 23.46
C SER A 274 -10.88 -51.65 24.53
N GLY A 275 -9.97 -50.67 24.42
CA GLY A 275 -9.83 -49.59 25.40
C GLY A 275 -10.93 -48.53 25.38
N GLY A 276 -12.07 -48.78 24.74
CA GLY A 276 -13.15 -47.81 24.50
C GLY A 276 -12.79 -46.67 23.54
N VAL A 277 -11.50 -46.38 23.34
CA VAL A 277 -10.96 -45.40 22.39
C VAL A 277 -11.14 -45.86 20.94
N ALA A 278 -12.31 -45.55 20.39
CA ALA A 278 -12.47 -45.35 18.97
C ALA A 278 -11.56 -44.18 18.52
N ALA A 279 -10.97 -44.29 17.33
CA ALA A 279 -10.03 -43.30 16.83
C ALA A 279 -10.73 -41.95 16.58
N SER A 280 -9.97 -40.86 16.72
CA SER A 280 -10.32 -39.57 16.14
C SER A 280 -9.38 -39.25 14.99
N ALA A 281 -9.83 -38.36 14.11
CA ALA A 281 -9.06 -37.86 12.98
C ALA A 281 -9.46 -36.41 12.73
N SER A 282 -8.48 -35.50 12.74
CA SER A 282 -8.70 -34.07 12.52
C SER A 282 -7.66 -33.51 11.57
N GLU A 283 -8.05 -32.52 10.77
CA GLU A 283 -7.18 -31.79 9.84
C GLU A 283 -7.71 -30.36 9.67
N SER A 284 -6.84 -29.41 9.30
CA SER A 284 -7.25 -28.07 8.87
C SER A 284 -6.59 -27.69 7.55
N ALA A 285 -7.32 -26.94 6.72
CA ALA A 285 -6.79 -26.35 5.50
C ALA A 285 -7.25 -24.90 5.38
N SER A 286 -6.38 -24.06 4.82
CA SER A 286 -6.61 -22.64 4.62
C SER A 286 -6.37 -22.25 3.16
N ILE A 287 -7.16 -21.31 2.66
CA ILE A 287 -6.98 -20.68 1.35
C ILE A 287 -7.08 -19.16 1.49
N GLU A 288 -6.28 -18.43 0.73
CA GLU A 288 -6.41 -16.98 0.59
C GLU A 288 -6.96 -16.64 -0.80
N GLN A 289 -7.83 -15.64 -0.90
CA GLN A 289 -8.39 -15.14 -2.15
C GLN A 289 -8.60 -13.62 -2.08
N LEU A 290 -8.62 -12.94 -3.22
CA LEU A 290 -9.01 -11.53 -3.28
C LEU A 290 -10.51 -11.36 -2.99
N SER A 291 -10.85 -10.31 -2.24
CA SER A 291 -12.24 -9.98 -1.95
C SER A 291 -12.95 -9.40 -3.19
N PRO A 292 -14.20 -9.83 -3.47
CA PRO A 292 -15.02 -9.26 -4.54
C PRO A 292 -15.60 -7.88 -4.20
N LEU A 293 -15.55 -7.47 -2.92
CA LEU A 293 -16.24 -6.27 -2.47
C LEU A 293 -15.64 -4.99 -3.11
N PRO A 294 -16.48 -3.98 -3.40
CA PRO A 294 -16.01 -2.66 -3.79
C PRO A 294 -15.43 -1.89 -2.61
N PHE A 295 -14.66 -0.84 -2.88
CA PHE A 295 -14.16 0.11 -1.88
C PHE A 295 -14.53 1.54 -2.25
N GLN A 296 -14.75 2.38 -1.23
CA GLN A 296 -14.99 3.81 -1.41
C GLN A 296 -13.68 4.56 -1.19
N PRO A 297 -12.99 5.03 -2.25
CA PRO A 297 -11.84 5.90 -2.07
C PRO A 297 -12.30 7.23 -1.47
N THR A 298 -11.41 7.85 -0.71
CA THR A 298 -11.50 9.23 -0.23
C THR A 298 -10.19 9.95 -0.51
N VAL A 299 -10.29 11.22 -0.88
CA VAL A 299 -9.14 12.12 -1.04
C VAL A 299 -9.27 13.25 -0.02
N SER A 300 -8.17 13.54 0.66
CA SER A 300 -7.93 14.78 1.41
C SER A 300 -6.74 15.47 0.76
N THR A 301 -6.85 16.76 0.52
CA THR A 301 -5.88 17.56 -0.22
C THR A 301 -5.29 18.64 0.69
N VAL A 302 -4.23 19.32 0.22
CA VAL A 302 -3.66 20.53 0.83
C VAL A 302 -2.90 21.29 -0.26
N THR A 303 -3.29 22.53 -0.55
CA THR A 303 -2.55 23.38 -1.50
C THR A 303 -1.13 23.70 -1.01
N SER A 304 -0.18 23.85 -1.93
CA SER A 304 1.22 24.17 -1.61
C SER A 304 1.38 25.50 -0.86
N ASP A 305 0.55 26.48 -1.21
CA ASP A 305 0.65 27.86 -0.74
C ASP A 305 -0.76 28.44 -0.55
N THR A 306 -1.11 28.84 0.68
CA THR A 306 -2.40 29.50 0.97
C THR A 306 -2.43 30.96 0.52
N VAL A 307 -1.26 31.58 0.33
CA VAL A 307 -1.09 32.90 -0.29
C VAL A 307 0.10 32.84 -1.25
N ALA A 308 -0.09 33.27 -2.50
CA ALA A 308 0.92 33.19 -3.55
C ALA A 308 0.90 34.42 -4.47
N GLU A 309 2.00 34.71 -5.18
CA GLU A 309 2.04 35.80 -6.16
C GLU A 309 1.42 35.35 -7.51
N THR A 310 0.90 36.30 -8.30
CA THR A 310 0.50 36.03 -9.69
C THR A 310 1.69 35.46 -10.48
N GLY A 311 1.47 34.41 -11.27
CA GLY A 311 2.53 33.67 -11.96
C GLY A 311 3.22 32.59 -11.11
N THR A 312 2.83 32.41 -9.83
CA THR A 312 3.29 31.27 -9.02
C THR A 312 2.64 29.98 -9.53
N VAL A 313 3.42 28.89 -9.59
CA VAL A 313 2.90 27.55 -9.87
C VAL A 313 2.55 26.89 -8.54
N VAL A 314 1.26 26.77 -8.25
CA VAL A 314 0.76 26.05 -7.06
C VAL A 314 0.59 24.57 -7.35
N THR A 315 0.93 23.71 -6.41
CA THR A 315 0.60 22.27 -6.43
C THR A 315 -0.40 21.94 -5.33
N ASP A 316 -0.81 20.68 -5.28
CA ASP A 316 -1.63 20.11 -4.21
C ASP A 316 -0.98 18.80 -3.71
N GLN A 317 -1.16 18.51 -2.43
CA GLN A 317 -0.76 17.31 -1.71
C GLN A 317 -1.95 16.36 -1.47
N VAL A 318 -2.28 15.58 -2.50
CA VAL A 318 -3.32 14.53 -2.46
C VAL A 318 -2.95 13.41 -1.49
N THR A 319 -3.77 13.17 -0.47
CA THR A 319 -3.73 12.00 0.39
C THR A 319 -4.95 11.11 0.13
N LEU A 320 -4.70 9.88 -0.34
CA LEU A 320 -5.70 8.86 -0.63
C LEU A 320 -5.88 7.88 0.53
N ASP A 321 -7.13 7.58 0.87
CA ASP A 321 -7.53 6.58 1.88
C ASP A 321 -8.86 5.90 1.47
N VAL A 322 -9.40 5.02 2.33
CA VAL A 322 -10.69 4.33 2.13
C VAL A 322 -11.71 4.72 3.21
N ALA A 323 -12.91 5.09 2.79
CA ALA A 323 -14.06 5.18 3.70
C ALA A 323 -14.65 3.77 3.96
N PRO A 324 -14.73 3.32 5.22
CA PRO A 324 -15.39 2.06 5.57
C PRO A 324 -16.91 2.19 5.45
N GLY A 325 -17.60 1.08 5.18
CA GLY A 325 -19.06 1.03 5.15
C GLY A 325 -19.61 -0.38 4.87
N ASP A 326 -20.92 -0.55 5.10
CA ASP A 326 -21.59 -1.84 4.90
C ASP A 326 -21.48 -2.33 3.43
N GLY A 327 -20.91 -3.52 3.24
CA GLY A 327 -20.69 -4.09 1.91
C GLY A 327 -19.56 -3.43 1.11
N LEU A 328 -18.71 -2.63 1.77
CA LEU A 328 -17.45 -2.12 1.23
C LEU A 328 -16.25 -2.83 1.86
N LEU A 329 -15.08 -2.67 1.26
CA LEU A 329 -13.82 -3.03 1.90
C LEU A 329 -13.46 -2.03 3.01
N SER A 330 -12.81 -2.53 4.06
CA SER A 330 -12.18 -1.74 5.14
C SER A 330 -10.77 -1.24 4.79
N GLU A 331 -10.19 -1.75 3.70
CA GLU A 331 -8.88 -1.36 3.18
C GLU A 331 -8.92 -1.20 1.64
N TRP A 332 -7.83 -0.69 1.07
CA TRP A 332 -7.74 -0.46 -0.38
C TRP A 332 -7.82 -1.76 -1.18
N GLY A 333 -8.69 -1.78 -2.20
CA GLY A 333 -8.91 -2.94 -3.04
C GLY A 333 -7.62 -3.44 -3.71
N ARG A 334 -7.52 -4.75 -3.93
CA ARG A 334 -6.40 -5.39 -4.64
C ARG A 334 -6.85 -6.18 -5.86
N TYR A 335 -6.01 -6.30 -6.88
CA TYR A 335 -6.24 -7.12 -8.07
C TYR A 335 -5.06 -8.08 -8.31
N ASP A 336 -5.29 -9.15 -9.06
CA ASP A 336 -4.23 -10.08 -9.45
C ASP A 336 -3.52 -9.58 -10.71
N ASP A 337 -2.26 -9.17 -10.55
CA ASP A 337 -1.31 -9.02 -11.65
C ASP A 337 -0.44 -10.27 -11.70
N SER A 338 -0.79 -11.22 -12.58
CA SER A 338 0.06 -12.36 -12.93
C SER A 338 0.49 -13.22 -11.73
N GLY A 339 -0.39 -13.38 -10.73
CA GLY A 339 -0.11 -14.06 -9.46
C GLY A 339 0.49 -13.18 -8.36
N SER A 340 0.42 -11.85 -8.50
CA SER A 340 0.85 -10.87 -7.50
C SER A 340 -0.27 -9.87 -7.18
N TRP A 341 -0.63 -9.73 -5.92
CA TRP A 341 -1.78 -8.90 -5.50
C TRP A 341 -1.42 -7.43 -5.29
N ARG A 342 -1.62 -6.63 -6.33
CA ARG A 342 -1.36 -5.18 -6.33
C ARG A 342 -2.59 -4.38 -5.87
N PRO A 343 -2.40 -3.18 -5.32
CA PRO A 343 -3.49 -2.21 -5.13
C PRO A 343 -4.20 -1.92 -6.45
N VAL A 344 -5.52 -1.75 -6.43
CA VAL A 344 -6.30 -1.29 -7.59
C VAL A 344 -5.85 0.12 -7.94
N PRO A 345 -5.42 0.39 -9.19
CA PRO A 345 -4.98 1.71 -9.59
C PRO A 345 -6.17 2.66 -9.73
N VAL A 346 -5.99 3.92 -9.36
CA VAL A 346 -6.99 4.98 -9.54
C VAL A 346 -6.36 6.21 -10.17
N THR A 347 -7.17 6.98 -10.89
CA THR A 347 -6.78 8.29 -11.41
C THR A 347 -7.53 9.35 -10.62
N VAL A 348 -6.79 10.23 -9.96
CA VAL A 348 -7.34 11.45 -9.35
C VAL A 348 -7.22 12.56 -10.40
N ARG A 349 -8.35 13.19 -10.73
CA ARG A 349 -8.38 14.38 -11.59
C ARG A 349 -8.60 15.61 -10.72
N SER A 350 -7.58 16.46 -10.63
CA SER A 350 -7.61 17.70 -9.84
C SER A 350 -7.79 18.90 -10.76
N ARG A 351 -8.63 19.85 -10.36
CA ARG A 351 -8.93 21.08 -11.10
C ARG A 351 -8.68 22.28 -10.22
N LEU A 352 -7.92 23.25 -10.72
CA LEU A 352 -7.80 24.55 -10.06
C LEU A 352 -8.88 25.49 -10.61
N LEU A 353 -9.83 25.83 -9.75
CA LEU A 353 -10.94 26.73 -10.07
C LEU A 353 -10.62 28.15 -9.58
N GLY A 354 -10.91 29.16 -10.41
CA GLY A 354 -10.65 30.58 -10.13
C GLY A 354 -10.07 31.34 -11.34
N PRO A 355 -9.75 32.63 -11.20
CA PRO A 355 -9.90 33.44 -9.99
C PRO A 355 -11.36 33.75 -9.63
N PHE A 356 -11.67 33.68 -8.34
CA PHE A 356 -12.88 34.24 -7.75
C PHE A 356 -12.55 35.61 -7.12
N LEU A 357 -13.49 36.56 -7.19
CA LEU A 357 -13.30 37.91 -6.63
C LEU A 357 -13.45 37.95 -5.10
N ALA A 358 -14.27 37.07 -4.54
CA ALA A 358 -14.52 36.96 -3.10
C ALA A 358 -13.93 35.66 -2.54
N PRO A 359 -13.65 35.58 -1.22
CA PRO A 359 -13.28 34.34 -0.56
C PRO A 359 -14.26 33.21 -0.89
N VAL A 360 -13.72 32.04 -1.22
CA VAL A 360 -14.54 30.87 -1.54
C VAL A 360 -15.23 30.36 -0.27
N VAL A 361 -16.50 30.00 -0.38
CA VAL A 361 -17.29 29.40 0.71
C VAL A 361 -17.42 27.90 0.45
N GLU A 362 -17.24 27.11 1.51
CA GLU A 362 -17.32 25.65 1.44
C GLU A 362 -18.75 25.18 1.06
N ASP A 363 -18.87 24.33 0.04
CA ASP A 363 -20.11 23.70 -0.39
C ASP A 363 -19.88 22.24 -0.84
N SER A 364 -20.92 21.42 -0.77
CA SER A 364 -20.96 20.07 -1.34
C SER A 364 -21.01 20.03 -2.88
N GLU A 365 -21.47 21.10 -3.53
CA GLU A 365 -21.56 21.20 -5.00
C GLU A 365 -20.61 22.27 -5.56
N TRP A 366 -19.93 21.95 -6.67
CA TRP A 366 -19.09 22.93 -7.37
C TRP A 366 -19.97 23.84 -8.25
N PRO A 367 -19.74 25.17 -8.28
CA PRO A 367 -20.47 26.08 -9.17
C PRO A 367 -20.31 25.67 -10.64
N ALA A 368 -21.43 25.66 -11.39
CA ALA A 368 -21.46 25.20 -12.78
C ALA A 368 -20.71 26.14 -13.76
N ASP A 369 -20.54 27.40 -13.36
CA ASP A 369 -19.86 28.49 -14.06
C ASP A 369 -18.52 28.87 -13.41
N ALA A 370 -17.99 28.03 -12.50
CA ALA A 370 -16.67 28.21 -11.91
C ALA A 370 -15.58 28.35 -13.02
N PRO A 371 -14.81 29.44 -13.03
CA PRO A 371 -13.68 29.58 -13.96
C PRO A 371 -12.66 28.46 -13.74
N LEU A 372 -12.11 27.89 -14.81
CA LEU A 372 -11.13 26.82 -14.77
C LEU A 372 -9.76 27.36 -15.18
N VAL A 373 -8.77 27.31 -14.29
CA VAL A 373 -7.37 27.62 -14.60
C VAL A 373 -6.73 26.43 -15.33
N CYS A 374 -6.89 25.23 -14.77
CA CYS A 374 -6.26 24.01 -15.27
C CYS A 374 -7.01 22.74 -14.83
N GLU A 375 -6.76 21.63 -15.53
CA GLU A 375 -7.03 20.27 -15.06
C GLU A 375 -5.73 19.47 -15.13
N VAL A 376 -5.41 18.73 -14.07
CA VAL A 376 -4.24 17.85 -13.97
C VAL A 376 -4.66 16.47 -13.49
N THR A 377 -3.91 15.45 -13.89
CA THR A 377 -4.22 14.04 -13.60
C THR A 377 -3.08 13.38 -12.85
N LEU A 378 -3.40 12.69 -11.76
CA LEU A 378 -2.49 11.89 -10.95
C LEU A 378 -2.92 10.42 -11.04
N GLU A 379 -2.12 9.59 -11.72
CA GLU A 379 -2.28 8.14 -11.75
C GLU A 379 -1.62 7.53 -10.51
N VAL A 380 -2.40 6.85 -9.67
CA VAL A 380 -1.91 6.23 -8.43
C VAL A 380 -1.97 4.71 -8.56
N LEU A 381 -0.79 4.10 -8.68
CA LEU A 381 -0.61 2.66 -8.89
C LEU A 381 -0.30 1.88 -7.60
N ASP A 382 0.17 2.58 -6.57
CA ASP A 382 0.65 1.98 -5.31
C ASP A 382 -0.41 1.97 -4.18
N GLY A 383 -1.64 2.44 -4.47
CA GLY A 383 -2.76 2.43 -3.53
C GLY A 383 -2.85 3.68 -2.65
N PRO A 384 -3.28 3.57 -1.38
CA PRO A 384 -3.49 4.71 -0.50
C PRO A 384 -2.15 5.28 -0.02
N GLY A 385 -2.14 6.58 0.27
CA GLY A 385 -0.93 7.31 0.63
C GLY A 385 -0.95 8.76 0.15
N THR A 386 0.16 9.47 0.38
CA THR A 386 0.32 10.88 0.02
C THR A 386 1.13 11.03 -1.26
N HIS A 387 0.63 11.87 -2.16
CA HIS A 387 1.15 12.16 -3.48
C HIS A 387 1.20 13.69 -3.69
N SER A 388 1.71 14.14 -4.83
CA SER A 388 1.63 15.55 -5.23
C SER A 388 1.19 15.67 -6.68
N THR A 389 0.32 16.62 -6.95
CA THR A 389 -0.19 16.90 -8.30
C THR A 389 0.86 17.63 -9.15
N PRO A 390 0.77 17.54 -10.49
CA PRO A 390 1.36 18.55 -11.37
C PRO A 390 0.80 19.94 -11.04
N GLY A 391 1.65 20.96 -11.00
CA GLY A 391 1.23 22.30 -10.59
C GLY A 391 0.60 23.14 -11.70
N CYS A 392 -0.09 24.20 -11.30
CA CYS A 392 -0.76 25.16 -12.18
C CYS A 392 -0.37 26.61 -11.85
N GLU A 393 -0.13 27.40 -12.90
CA GLU A 393 0.25 28.81 -12.80
C GLU A 393 -0.97 29.70 -12.50
N LEU A 394 -0.88 30.57 -11.49
CA LEU A 394 -1.96 31.50 -11.13
C LEU A 394 -2.02 32.68 -12.13
N PRO A 395 -3.09 32.83 -12.93
CA PRO A 395 -3.13 33.79 -14.04
C PRO A 395 -3.32 35.26 -13.62
N GLY A 396 -3.72 35.53 -12.37
CA GLY A 396 -3.98 36.88 -11.87
C GLY A 396 -4.36 36.93 -10.38
N GLY A 397 -4.76 38.10 -9.90
CA GLY A 397 -5.29 38.27 -8.54
C GLY A 397 -6.66 37.59 -8.39
N GLY A 398 -6.90 37.00 -7.22
CA GLY A 398 -8.14 36.30 -6.88
C GLY A 398 -7.95 35.13 -5.93
N TYR A 399 -9.07 34.54 -5.52
CA TYR A 399 -9.09 33.29 -4.77
C TYR A 399 -9.17 32.12 -5.76
N TYR A 400 -8.46 31.05 -5.46
CA TYR A 400 -8.42 29.82 -6.23
C TYR A 400 -8.69 28.64 -5.31
N THR A 401 -9.41 27.61 -5.77
CA THR A 401 -9.65 26.40 -5.00
C THR A 401 -9.41 25.14 -5.83
N TRP A 402 -8.69 24.18 -5.26
CA TRP A 402 -8.56 22.83 -5.83
C TRP A 402 -9.83 22.01 -5.60
N VAL A 403 -10.25 21.24 -6.61
CA VAL A 403 -11.31 20.24 -6.51
C VAL A 403 -10.98 18.96 -7.28
N GLU A 404 -11.34 17.81 -6.72
CA GLU A 404 -10.87 16.50 -7.16
C GLU A 404 -12.01 15.54 -7.49
N THR A 405 -11.77 14.63 -8.45
CA THR A 405 -12.66 13.51 -8.76
C THR A 405 -11.90 12.21 -8.99
N ILE A 406 -12.56 11.10 -8.70
CA ILE A 406 -12.18 9.75 -9.11
C ILE A 406 -13.36 9.16 -9.90
N ASP A 407 -13.14 8.85 -11.17
CA ASP A 407 -14.08 8.11 -12.02
C ASP A 407 -13.60 6.65 -12.18
N PRO A 408 -14.39 5.63 -11.78
CA PRO A 408 -14.05 4.23 -12.00
C PRO A 408 -13.75 3.88 -13.46
N ALA A 409 -14.28 4.64 -14.43
CA ALA A 409 -14.00 4.43 -15.85
C ALA A 409 -12.51 4.57 -16.21
N ASP A 410 -11.73 5.35 -15.44
CA ASP A 410 -10.30 5.52 -15.65
C ASP A 410 -9.48 4.30 -15.17
N THR A 411 -10.04 3.48 -14.28
CA THR A 411 -9.43 2.21 -13.87
C THR A 411 -9.59 1.15 -14.97
N PRO A 412 -8.56 0.37 -15.33
CA PRO A 412 -8.69 -0.76 -16.25
C PRO A 412 -9.67 -1.83 -15.75
N VAL A 413 -10.33 -2.55 -16.65
CA VAL A 413 -11.37 -3.55 -16.29
C VAL A 413 -10.73 -4.71 -15.52
N GLU A 414 -9.64 -5.24 -16.07
CA GLU A 414 -8.77 -6.27 -15.51
C GLU A 414 -8.14 -5.87 -14.17
N ALA A 415 -7.93 -4.57 -13.95
CA ALA A 415 -7.38 -4.04 -12.70
C ALA A 415 -8.45 -3.83 -11.62
N GLY A 416 -9.73 -4.09 -11.91
CA GLY A 416 -10.81 -4.07 -10.92
C GLY A 416 -11.75 -2.86 -10.96
N ARG A 417 -11.92 -2.20 -12.12
CA ARG A 417 -12.87 -1.10 -12.37
C ARG A 417 -14.16 -1.15 -11.55
N GLU A 418 -14.88 -2.28 -11.60
CA GLU A 418 -16.21 -2.42 -11.00
C GLU A 418 -16.21 -2.35 -9.46
N ARG A 419 -15.03 -2.45 -8.83
CA ARG A 419 -14.84 -2.36 -7.38
C ARG A 419 -14.43 -0.97 -6.91
N VAL A 420 -14.06 -0.06 -7.80
CA VAL A 420 -13.83 1.36 -7.44
C VAL A 420 -15.18 2.06 -7.38
N ARG A 421 -15.51 2.72 -6.26
CA ARG A 421 -16.64 3.65 -6.22
C ARG A 421 -16.20 5.04 -6.70
N PRO A 422 -17.07 5.80 -7.40
CA PRO A 422 -16.77 7.18 -7.74
C PRO A 422 -16.62 8.02 -6.47
N TRP A 423 -15.83 9.09 -6.56
CA TRP A 423 -15.66 10.05 -5.48
C TRP A 423 -15.47 11.46 -6.06
N ARG A 424 -15.87 12.48 -5.29
CA ARG A 424 -15.78 13.90 -5.63
C ARG A 424 -15.52 14.70 -4.36
N SER A 425 -14.64 15.70 -4.42
CA SER A 425 -14.37 16.63 -3.32
C SER A 425 -15.55 17.58 -3.09
N PRO A 426 -15.71 18.14 -1.86
CA PRO A 426 -16.41 19.40 -1.70
C PRO A 426 -15.68 20.55 -2.44
N PHE A 427 -16.39 21.65 -2.65
CA PHE A 427 -15.86 22.91 -3.18
C PHE A 427 -15.43 23.82 -2.03
N GLY A 428 -14.36 24.60 -2.21
CA GLY A 428 -14.05 25.71 -1.29
C GLY A 428 -13.49 25.31 0.08
N THR A 429 -12.95 24.09 0.22
CA THR A 429 -12.26 23.66 1.43
C THR A 429 -11.10 24.63 1.76
N ALA A 430 -10.97 25.03 3.02
CA ALA A 430 -9.98 26.05 3.42
C ALA A 430 -8.52 25.61 3.18
N THR A 431 -8.21 24.31 3.25
CA THR A 431 -6.88 23.76 2.92
C THR A 431 -6.58 23.77 1.42
N GLU A 432 -7.62 23.88 0.58
CA GLU A 432 -7.52 23.87 -0.89
C GLU A 432 -7.51 25.26 -1.50
N THR A 433 -7.58 26.29 -0.67
CA THR A 433 -7.78 27.66 -1.13
C THR A 433 -6.47 28.45 -1.12
N THR A 434 -6.04 28.92 -2.29
CA THR A 434 -4.94 29.87 -2.45
C THR A 434 -5.50 31.26 -2.74
N PHE A 435 -5.00 32.27 -2.04
CA PHE A 435 -5.23 33.67 -2.36
C PHE A 435 -4.04 34.26 -3.15
N ALA A 436 -4.30 34.84 -4.32
CA ALA A 436 -3.36 35.71 -5.02
C ALA A 436 -3.76 37.18 -4.85
N PRO A 437 -2.93 38.01 -4.20
CA PRO A 437 -3.19 39.45 -4.13
C PRO A 437 -3.24 40.10 -5.51
N TRP A 438 -4.10 41.11 -5.69
CA TRP A 438 -4.17 41.88 -6.92
C TRP A 438 -2.98 42.83 -7.05
N ALA A 439 -2.30 42.74 -8.19
CA ALA A 439 -1.17 43.60 -8.55
C ALA A 439 -1.57 44.47 -9.76
N PRO A 440 -2.28 45.60 -9.56
CA PRO A 440 -2.67 46.47 -10.64
C PRO A 440 -1.44 47.04 -11.35
N LYS A 441 -1.52 47.19 -12.67
CA LYS A 441 -0.48 47.85 -13.46
C LYS A 441 -0.87 49.31 -13.61
N ILE A 442 0.02 50.21 -13.18
CA ILE A 442 -0.13 51.64 -13.38
C ILE A 442 0.95 52.11 -14.36
N SER A 443 0.52 52.79 -15.42
CA SER A 443 1.40 53.55 -16.31
C SER A 443 1.02 55.02 -16.25
N THR A 444 1.99 55.89 -16.01
CA THR A 444 1.80 57.33 -15.83
C THR A 444 2.33 58.11 -17.05
N VAL A 445 1.92 59.37 -17.20
CA VAL A 445 2.35 60.27 -18.29
C VAL A 445 2.23 61.73 -17.83
N ALA A 446 3.32 62.50 -17.89
CA ALA A 446 3.28 63.95 -17.67
C ALA A 446 2.49 64.67 -18.79
N SER A 447 1.63 65.63 -18.43
CA SER A 447 0.74 66.34 -19.36
C SER A 447 1.47 67.01 -20.53
N ASP A 448 2.67 67.55 -20.25
CA ASP A 448 3.47 68.32 -21.18
C ASP A 448 4.97 68.04 -20.98
N ALA A 449 5.65 67.52 -22.01
CA ALA A 449 7.08 67.22 -21.94
C ALA A 449 7.97 68.49 -21.87
N GLU A 450 7.48 69.64 -22.34
CA GLU A 450 8.19 70.92 -22.27
C GLU A 450 7.21 72.06 -22.00
N VAL A 451 7.51 72.91 -21.00
CA VAL A 451 6.69 74.05 -20.62
C VAL A 451 7.51 75.32 -20.38
N GLY A 452 6.83 76.46 -20.27
CA GLY A 452 7.42 77.72 -19.79
C GLY A 452 7.26 77.91 -18.28
N PRO A 453 8.04 78.79 -17.64
CA PRO A 453 7.85 79.14 -16.23
C PRO A 453 6.43 79.66 -15.95
N GLY A 454 5.84 79.21 -14.85
CA GLY A 454 4.46 79.53 -14.46
C GLY A 454 3.38 78.69 -15.16
N ALA A 455 3.77 77.70 -15.97
CA ALA A 455 2.84 76.70 -16.51
C ALA A 455 2.46 75.66 -15.43
N CYS A 456 1.24 75.12 -15.53
CA CYS A 456 0.79 73.99 -14.73
C CYS A 456 1.05 72.69 -15.50
N VAL A 457 1.59 71.68 -14.82
CA VAL A 457 1.70 70.30 -15.34
C VAL A 457 0.93 69.35 -14.43
N SER A 458 0.32 68.31 -14.99
CA SER A 458 -0.27 67.22 -14.23
C SER A 458 0.30 65.88 -14.68
N ASP A 459 -0.08 64.82 -13.99
CA ASP A 459 0.26 63.44 -14.30
C ASP A 459 -1.03 62.67 -14.63
N GLU A 460 -1.02 61.89 -15.72
CA GLU A 460 -2.11 61.05 -16.19
C GLU A 460 -1.81 59.57 -15.90
N LEU A 461 -2.50 59.01 -14.90
CA LEU A 461 -2.35 57.62 -14.47
C LEU A 461 -3.37 56.75 -15.20
N THR A 462 -2.91 55.76 -15.95
CA THR A 462 -3.77 54.67 -16.47
C THR A 462 -3.58 53.42 -15.61
N VAL A 463 -4.68 52.93 -15.04
CA VAL A 463 -4.74 51.77 -14.14
C VAL A 463 -5.45 50.61 -14.85
N VAL A 464 -4.85 49.42 -14.79
CA VAL A 464 -5.45 48.16 -15.26
C VAL A 464 -5.21 47.03 -14.26
N ASP A 465 -6.07 46.01 -14.27
CA ASP A 465 -6.05 44.83 -13.38
C ASP A 465 -6.26 45.16 -11.88
N LEU A 466 -6.94 46.27 -11.57
CA LEU A 466 -7.40 46.58 -10.21
C LEU A 466 -8.61 45.70 -9.85
N HIS A 467 -8.68 45.28 -8.58
CA HIS A 467 -9.86 44.57 -8.09
C HIS A 467 -11.10 45.48 -8.14
N PRO A 468 -12.24 45.05 -8.72
CA PRO A 468 -13.37 45.94 -9.00
C PRO A 468 -14.09 46.46 -7.75
N ASP A 469 -14.03 45.73 -6.63
CA ASP A 469 -14.73 46.06 -5.38
C ASP A 469 -13.75 46.40 -4.24
N VAL A 470 -12.60 47.06 -4.48
CA VAL A 470 -11.71 47.50 -3.39
C VAL A 470 -12.42 48.52 -2.49
N PRO A 471 -12.66 48.23 -1.19
CA PRO A 471 -13.41 49.15 -0.33
C PRO A 471 -12.64 50.46 -0.11
N GLY A 472 -13.20 51.56 -0.62
CA GLY A 472 -12.59 52.90 -0.55
C GLY A 472 -11.53 53.18 -1.64
N GLY A 473 -11.28 52.23 -2.55
CA GLY A 473 -10.24 52.34 -3.56
C GLY A 473 -8.82 52.22 -3.00
N VAL A 474 -7.85 52.65 -3.80
CA VAL A 474 -6.41 52.66 -3.49
C VAL A 474 -5.88 54.07 -3.72
N ASP A 475 -5.25 54.66 -2.71
CA ASP A 475 -4.61 55.97 -2.85
C ASP A 475 -3.26 55.85 -3.54
N VAL A 476 -3.07 56.58 -4.64
CA VAL A 476 -1.79 56.69 -5.36
C VAL A 476 -1.24 58.09 -5.16
N GLU A 477 -0.11 58.21 -4.47
CA GLU A 477 0.67 59.44 -4.34
C GLU A 477 1.62 59.57 -5.54
N SER A 478 1.38 60.56 -6.41
CA SER A 478 2.33 61.01 -7.42
C SER A 478 3.15 62.18 -6.87
N VAL A 479 4.46 62.11 -7.03
CA VAL A 479 5.44 63.03 -6.44
C VAL A 479 6.28 63.63 -7.54
N LEU A 480 6.23 64.95 -7.68
CA LEU A 480 6.99 65.68 -8.70
C LEU A 480 8.35 66.10 -8.13
N VAL A 481 9.42 65.59 -8.73
CA VAL A 481 10.80 65.76 -8.25
C VAL A 481 11.64 66.59 -9.22
N GLY A 482 12.25 67.67 -8.73
CA GLY A 482 13.10 68.60 -9.49
C GLY A 482 13.15 70.01 -8.85
N PRO A 483 13.69 71.04 -9.53
CA PRO A 483 14.33 70.96 -10.83
C PRO A 483 15.70 70.30 -10.75
N TYR A 484 15.93 69.31 -11.61
CA TYR A 484 17.27 68.80 -11.88
C TYR A 484 17.99 69.72 -12.87
N ALA A 485 19.20 70.15 -12.51
CA ALA A 485 20.07 70.96 -13.37
C ALA A 485 20.65 70.17 -14.56
N GLU A 486 20.81 68.85 -14.39
CA GLU A 486 21.09 67.88 -15.45
C GLU A 486 20.02 66.79 -15.35
N ALA A 487 19.31 66.53 -16.45
CA ALA A 487 18.19 65.59 -16.46
C ALA A 487 18.62 64.19 -15.97
N PRO A 488 17.87 63.53 -15.07
CA PRO A 488 18.16 62.16 -14.67
C PRO A 488 18.15 61.22 -15.89
N ALA A 489 19.00 60.19 -15.87
CA ALA A 489 18.99 59.19 -16.94
C ALA A 489 17.68 58.36 -16.89
N VAL A 490 17.06 58.12 -18.04
CA VAL A 490 15.92 57.20 -18.15
C VAL A 490 16.34 55.80 -17.68
N GLY A 491 15.49 55.14 -16.88
CA GLY A 491 15.79 53.88 -16.22
C GLY A 491 16.60 54.00 -14.92
N ARG A 492 16.89 55.23 -14.45
CA ARG A 492 17.45 55.45 -13.12
C ARG A 492 16.35 55.35 -12.07
N ASP A 493 16.54 54.50 -11.08
CA ASP A 493 15.77 54.55 -9.83
C ASP A 493 16.20 55.76 -8.98
N LEU A 494 15.23 56.55 -8.52
CA LEU A 494 15.43 57.66 -7.57
C LEU A 494 15.47 57.21 -6.11
N GLY A 495 15.07 55.97 -5.84
CA GLY A 495 14.96 55.37 -4.52
C GLY A 495 13.63 55.69 -3.82
N PRO A 496 13.40 55.11 -2.62
CA PRO A 496 12.14 55.22 -1.90
C PRO A 496 11.65 56.66 -1.68
N ILE A 497 10.34 56.89 -1.88
CA ILE A 497 9.71 58.22 -1.82
C ILE A 497 9.86 58.90 -0.44
N ASP A 498 10.01 58.14 0.65
CA ASP A 498 10.30 58.64 2.00
C ASP A 498 11.75 59.17 2.17
N ARG A 499 12.64 58.90 1.21
CA ARG A 499 14.08 59.22 1.25
C ARG A 499 14.55 60.14 0.14
N LEU A 500 13.66 60.61 -0.72
CA LEU A 500 13.95 61.64 -1.71
C LEU A 500 14.44 62.91 -1.00
N ASP A 501 15.36 63.64 -1.64
CA ASP A 501 15.87 64.91 -1.12
C ASP A 501 14.70 65.90 -0.96
N PRO A 502 14.37 66.37 0.27
CA PRO A 502 13.27 67.31 0.48
C PRO A 502 13.47 68.65 -0.26
N GLY A 503 14.71 68.99 -0.64
CA GLY A 503 15.00 70.16 -1.48
C GLY A 503 14.67 69.99 -2.97
N LEU A 504 14.35 68.77 -3.41
CA LEU A 504 13.93 68.44 -4.77
C LEU A 504 12.46 68.01 -4.88
N VAL A 505 11.73 67.85 -3.76
CA VAL A 505 10.29 67.53 -3.82
C VAL A 505 9.50 68.82 -4.04
N VAL A 506 8.85 68.93 -5.20
CA VAL A 506 8.07 70.12 -5.59
C VAL A 506 6.65 70.03 -5.07
N ALA A 507 6.02 68.88 -5.26
CA ALA A 507 4.64 68.60 -4.90
C ALA A 507 4.44 67.11 -4.60
N ARG A 508 3.39 66.81 -3.85
CA ARG A 508 2.90 65.48 -3.52
C ARG A 508 1.39 65.53 -3.71
N GLU A 509 0.89 64.84 -4.72
CA GLU A 509 -0.52 64.85 -5.09
C GLU A 509 -1.07 63.43 -4.98
N THR A 510 -2.26 63.27 -4.42
CA THR A 510 -2.86 61.94 -4.19
C THR A 510 -4.15 61.81 -4.98
N VAL A 511 -4.30 60.68 -5.68
CA VAL A 511 -5.53 60.31 -6.38
C VAL A 511 -5.99 58.94 -5.90
N THR A 512 -7.22 58.86 -5.41
CA THR A 512 -7.86 57.59 -5.06
C THR A 512 -8.38 56.93 -6.33
N VAL A 513 -7.83 55.77 -6.68
CA VAL A 513 -8.27 54.95 -7.82
C VAL A 513 -9.21 53.85 -7.33
N GLY A 514 -10.41 53.79 -7.90
CA GLY A 514 -11.49 52.88 -7.44
C GLY A 514 -11.85 51.80 -8.45
N GLU A 515 -11.50 51.98 -9.72
CA GLU A 515 -11.78 51.08 -10.82
C GLU A 515 -10.65 51.19 -11.87
N ASP A 516 -10.60 50.27 -12.84
CA ASP A 516 -9.71 50.39 -13.99
C ASP A 516 -10.10 51.61 -14.85
N GLY A 517 -9.11 52.39 -15.29
CA GLY A 517 -9.36 53.61 -16.04
C GLY A 517 -8.22 54.62 -16.04
N THR A 518 -8.50 55.81 -16.54
CA THR A 518 -7.56 56.93 -16.61
C THR A 518 -7.92 58.01 -15.60
N TYR A 519 -6.93 58.44 -14.82
CA TYR A 519 -7.02 59.41 -13.74
C TYR A 519 -6.02 60.54 -13.97
N THR A 520 -6.28 61.73 -13.45
CA THR A 520 -5.37 62.89 -13.58
C THR A 520 -5.12 63.53 -12.22
N THR A 521 -3.86 63.82 -11.91
CA THR A 521 -3.50 64.53 -10.67
C THR A 521 -3.89 66.01 -10.73
N PRO A 522 -4.10 66.67 -9.57
CA PRO A 522 -4.07 68.12 -9.48
C PRO A 522 -2.82 68.71 -10.15
N CYS A 523 -2.99 69.80 -10.91
CA CYS A 523 -1.87 70.38 -11.64
C CYS A 523 -0.93 71.19 -10.72
N VAL A 524 0.37 71.07 -10.96
CA VAL A 524 1.46 71.70 -10.20
C VAL A 524 2.10 72.80 -11.06
N THR A 525 2.19 74.02 -10.52
CA THR A 525 2.83 75.15 -11.23
C THR A 525 4.34 75.10 -11.11
N LEU A 526 5.04 75.15 -12.25
CA LEU A 526 6.51 75.08 -12.30
C LEU A 526 7.15 76.43 -12.63
N GLU A 527 7.80 77.04 -11.62
CA GLU A 527 8.42 78.38 -11.73
C GLU A 527 9.91 78.35 -12.11
N GLN A 528 10.64 77.28 -11.79
CA GLN A 528 12.10 77.23 -11.94
C GLN A 528 12.50 76.48 -13.23
N PRO A 529 13.46 76.98 -14.01
CA PRO A 529 14.01 76.22 -15.14
C PRO A 529 14.73 74.95 -14.70
N GLY A 530 14.52 73.87 -15.44
CA GLY A 530 15.12 72.55 -15.19
C GLY A 530 14.23 71.41 -15.64
N THR A 531 14.70 70.18 -15.45
CA THR A 531 13.91 68.97 -15.69
C THR A 531 13.27 68.47 -14.40
N TYR A 532 12.03 68.04 -14.49
CA TYR A 532 11.25 67.45 -13.41
C TYR A 532 10.79 66.06 -13.82
N VAL A 533 10.59 65.18 -12.84
CA VAL A 533 10.16 63.79 -13.05
C VAL A 533 9.04 63.46 -12.07
N PHE A 534 7.93 62.94 -12.56
CA PHE A 534 6.92 62.28 -11.73
C PHE A 534 7.38 60.87 -11.33
N VAL A 535 7.13 60.47 -10.09
CA VAL A 535 7.25 59.10 -9.57
C VAL A 535 6.06 58.83 -8.66
N PHE A 536 5.64 57.57 -8.51
CA PHE A 536 4.45 57.27 -7.71
C PHE A 536 4.64 56.15 -6.69
N SER A 537 3.83 56.19 -5.63
CA SER A 537 3.68 55.07 -4.69
C SER A 537 2.27 54.95 -4.15
N SER A 538 1.93 53.77 -3.65
CA SER A 538 0.68 53.50 -2.95
C SER A 538 0.93 52.58 -1.74
N PRO A 539 0.25 52.81 -0.60
CA PRO A 539 0.19 51.85 0.50
C PRO A 539 -0.65 50.60 0.18
N GLY A 540 -1.29 50.54 -1.00
CA GLY A 540 -2.23 49.49 -1.39
C GLY A 540 -3.64 49.71 -0.81
N SER A 541 -4.47 48.68 -0.85
CA SER A 541 -5.79 48.70 -0.21
C SER A 541 -5.65 48.79 1.31
N ALA A 542 -6.74 49.10 2.02
CA ALA A 542 -6.82 48.86 3.46
C ALA A 542 -6.42 47.42 3.81
N ALA A 543 -5.83 47.23 4.99
CA ALA A 543 -5.52 45.91 5.52
C ALA A 543 -6.72 45.35 6.29
N ASP A 544 -6.93 44.04 6.18
CA ASP A 544 -7.95 43.32 6.96
C ASP A 544 -7.49 43.07 8.41
N GLU A 545 -8.33 42.47 9.26
CA GLU A 545 -8.04 42.22 10.69
C GLU A 545 -6.77 41.38 10.93
N ASP A 546 -6.39 40.54 9.97
CA ASP A 546 -5.17 39.72 10.01
C ASP A 546 -3.91 40.43 9.45
N GLY A 547 -4.08 41.63 8.89
CA GLY A 547 -3.03 42.43 8.26
C GLY A 547 -2.79 42.15 6.77
N SER A 548 -3.53 41.21 6.16
CA SER A 548 -3.51 40.96 4.71
C SER A 548 -4.12 42.12 3.93
N ARG A 549 -3.85 42.20 2.61
CA ARG A 549 -4.38 43.25 1.71
C ARG A 549 -4.82 42.64 0.40
N ILE A 550 -5.96 43.12 -0.11
CA ILE A 550 -6.48 42.83 -1.45
C ILE A 550 -5.49 43.31 -2.50
N VAL A 551 -5.00 44.55 -2.35
CA VAL A 551 -3.96 45.16 -3.18
C VAL A 551 -2.76 45.48 -2.28
N PRO A 552 -1.59 44.84 -2.42
CA PRO A 552 -0.39 45.18 -1.67
C PRO A 552 0.12 46.59 -1.96
N ALA A 553 1.05 47.09 -1.14
CA ALA A 553 1.75 48.34 -1.43
C ALA A 553 2.64 48.20 -2.69
N PHE A 554 2.65 49.22 -3.53
CA PHE A 554 3.42 49.25 -4.77
C PHE A 554 4.01 50.65 -5.02
N ALA A 555 5.05 50.76 -5.84
CA ALA A 555 5.63 52.03 -6.25
C ALA A 555 6.41 51.88 -7.55
N ASP A 556 6.53 52.97 -8.30
CA ASP A 556 7.55 53.12 -9.33
C ASP A 556 8.31 54.44 -9.12
N THR A 557 9.57 54.30 -8.73
CA THR A 557 10.53 55.39 -8.54
C THR A 557 11.55 55.48 -9.67
N THR A 558 11.30 54.76 -10.77
CA THR A 558 12.13 54.76 -11.98
C THR A 558 11.82 55.97 -12.84
N VAL A 559 12.87 56.64 -13.31
CA VAL A 559 12.76 57.74 -14.27
C VAL A 559 12.34 57.20 -15.63
N HIS A 560 11.07 57.41 -16.01
CA HIS A 560 10.60 57.19 -17.39
C HIS A 560 10.66 58.46 -18.23
N ARG A 561 10.65 58.33 -19.56
CA ARG A 561 10.60 59.48 -20.47
C ARG A 561 9.21 60.13 -20.50
N SER A 562 8.15 59.37 -20.28
CA SER A 562 6.77 59.86 -20.18
C SER A 562 6.59 60.77 -18.96
N GLU A 563 7.33 60.53 -17.88
CA GLU A 563 7.23 61.27 -16.61
C GLU A 563 8.04 62.58 -16.60
N MET A 564 8.79 62.84 -17.67
CA MET A 564 9.69 63.98 -17.75
C MET A 564 8.99 65.22 -18.30
N THR A 565 9.03 66.30 -17.54
CA THR A 565 8.72 67.65 -18.04
C THR A 565 9.91 68.58 -17.87
N THR A 566 10.17 69.44 -18.86
CA THR A 566 11.29 70.41 -18.82
C THR A 566 10.77 71.84 -18.92
N VAL A 567 11.04 72.63 -17.88
CA VAL A 567 10.78 74.07 -17.87
C VAL A 567 11.92 74.77 -18.59
N ARG A 568 11.64 75.32 -19.78
CA ARG A 568 12.65 76.06 -20.55
C ARG A 568 12.87 77.44 -19.96
N GLN A 569 14.12 77.79 -19.68
CA GLN A 569 14.48 79.18 -19.37
C GLN A 569 14.18 80.07 -20.58
N PRO A 570 13.50 81.22 -20.41
CA PRO A 570 13.33 82.19 -21.50
C PRO A 570 14.71 82.60 -22.02
N ALA A 571 14.92 82.53 -23.34
CA ALA A 571 16.16 82.97 -23.95
C ALA A 571 16.43 84.42 -23.53
N ALA A 572 17.63 84.69 -23.01
CA ALA A 572 17.99 86.03 -22.56
C ALA A 572 17.85 86.99 -23.73
N THR A 573 17.04 88.05 -23.58
CA THR A 573 16.83 89.05 -24.62
C THR A 573 18.17 89.62 -25.05
N GLU A 574 18.58 89.36 -26.29
CA GLU A 574 19.87 89.77 -26.81
C GLU A 574 19.96 91.31 -26.80
N ALA A 575 20.78 91.85 -25.88
CA ALA A 575 20.97 93.28 -25.77
C ALA A 575 21.68 93.81 -27.05
N PRO A 576 21.21 94.91 -27.66
CA PRO A 576 21.75 95.38 -28.93
C PRO A 576 23.23 95.76 -28.80
N ALA A 577 24.07 95.10 -29.58
CA ALA A 577 25.51 95.32 -29.59
C ALA A 577 25.86 96.78 -29.97
N PRO A 578 26.81 97.43 -29.26
CA PRO A 578 27.24 98.79 -29.59
C PRO A 578 28.06 98.81 -30.89
N PRO A 579 27.98 99.88 -31.70
CA PRO A 579 28.64 99.94 -33.00
C PRO A 579 30.16 100.08 -32.88
N VAL A 580 30.89 99.18 -33.53
CA VAL A 580 32.36 99.18 -33.60
C VAL A 580 32.88 100.35 -34.44
N ARG A 581 33.90 101.05 -33.95
CA ARG A 581 34.75 101.94 -34.77
C ARG A 581 36.21 101.46 -34.75
N LEU A 582 36.74 101.35 -35.97
CA LEU A 582 38.15 101.17 -36.37
C LEU A 582 39.05 102.27 -35.78
N ALA A 583 40.39 102.19 -35.70
CA ALA A 583 41.39 101.11 -35.74
C ALA A 583 42.77 101.76 -35.45
N PHE A 584 43.82 101.02 -35.05
CA PHE A 584 45.21 101.45 -35.27
C PHE A 584 46.20 100.26 -35.32
N THR A 585 47.37 100.48 -35.94
CA THR A 585 48.17 99.44 -36.63
C THR A 585 49.66 99.38 -36.23
N GLY A 586 50.30 98.24 -36.47
CA GLY A 586 51.75 98.00 -36.54
C GLY A 586 52.01 96.48 -36.48
N SER A 587 52.34 95.79 -37.59
CA SER A 587 53.67 95.63 -38.23
C SER A 587 54.66 94.85 -37.34
N ASP A 588 55.44 93.88 -37.81
CA ASP A 588 55.84 93.45 -39.16
C ASP A 588 55.71 91.91 -39.30
N GLY A 589 55.48 91.28 -40.46
CA GLY A 589 56.47 90.97 -41.50
C GLY A 589 57.22 89.66 -41.17
N GLY A 590 57.33 88.63 -42.01
CA GLY A 590 56.80 88.33 -43.35
C GLY A 590 57.40 86.99 -43.86
N ASP A 591 56.82 86.39 -44.91
CA ASP A 591 57.38 85.26 -45.72
C ASP A 591 57.81 83.94 -45.00
N ARG A 592 57.62 82.71 -45.52
CA ARG A 592 56.92 82.18 -46.70
C ARG A 592 56.89 80.62 -46.64
N VAL A 593 55.98 80.01 -47.42
CA VAL A 593 56.19 78.73 -48.18
C VAL A 593 56.13 77.34 -47.47
N LEU A 594 55.06 76.61 -47.85
CA LEU A 594 54.95 75.17 -48.22
C LEU A 594 55.02 73.98 -47.21
N LEU A 595 54.00 73.11 -47.39
CA LEU A 595 53.99 71.63 -47.49
C LEU A 595 53.96 70.71 -46.25
N VAL A 596 52.80 70.03 -46.14
CA VAL A 596 52.62 68.54 -46.13
C VAL A 596 53.17 67.70 -44.97
N ALA A 597 52.21 67.32 -44.11
CA ALA A 597 51.80 65.95 -43.72
C ALA A 597 52.78 64.92 -43.10
N LEU A 598 52.17 64.04 -42.31
CA LEU A 598 52.74 62.97 -41.46
C LEU A 598 53.62 63.52 -40.31
N GLY A 599 53.60 62.96 -39.09
CA GLY A 599 52.88 61.83 -38.53
C GLY A 599 53.62 61.31 -37.28
N ILE A 600 53.08 60.29 -36.61
CA ILE A 600 53.76 59.41 -35.62
C ILE A 600 53.98 59.96 -34.18
N VAL A 601 53.25 59.33 -33.25
CA VAL A 601 53.65 58.69 -31.97
C VAL A 601 54.90 59.18 -31.18
N GLY A 602 54.74 59.33 -29.84
CA GLY A 602 55.82 59.15 -28.85
C GLY A 602 55.64 59.98 -27.56
N THR A 603 55.11 59.42 -26.45
CA THR A 603 55.83 58.77 -25.30
C THR A 603 56.62 59.71 -24.36
N GLY A 604 56.34 59.60 -23.04
CA GLY A 604 57.02 60.34 -21.95
C GLY A 604 56.19 60.36 -20.65
N PHE A 605 55.95 59.24 -19.93
CA PHE A 605 56.79 58.51 -18.95
C PHE A 605 57.01 59.22 -17.58
N VAL A 606 57.20 58.41 -16.51
CA VAL A 606 57.88 58.73 -15.20
C VAL A 606 57.03 59.52 -14.16
N LEU A 607 56.87 59.17 -12.85
CA LEU A 607 57.42 58.12 -11.92
C LEU A 607 56.56 57.92 -10.63
N LEU A 608 56.67 56.72 -9.99
CA LEU A 608 56.67 56.39 -8.51
C LEU A 608 55.45 56.73 -7.59
N ALA A 609 55.13 55.99 -6.51
CA ALA A 609 55.54 54.66 -5.97
C ALA A 609 54.64 54.18 -4.80
N ALA A 610 54.55 52.85 -4.61
CA ALA A 610 54.47 52.02 -3.36
C ALA A 610 53.55 52.43 -2.14
N ALA A 611 53.05 51.57 -1.24
CA ALA A 611 53.24 50.13 -0.95
C ALA A 611 52.06 49.54 -0.10
N GLY A 612 52.02 48.20 0.09
CA GLY A 612 51.20 47.48 1.11
C GLY A 612 49.99 46.72 0.53
N ALA A 613 50.00 45.40 0.28
CA ALA A 613 50.02 44.28 1.24
C ALA A 613 48.75 44.24 2.13
N LEU A 614 47.95 43.17 2.23
CA LEU A 614 48.23 41.72 2.11
C LEU A 614 46.99 40.93 1.58
N HIS A 615 47.27 39.77 0.96
CA HIS A 615 46.66 38.41 1.12
C HIS A 615 45.18 38.23 1.57
N VAL A 616 44.43 37.16 1.25
CA VAL A 616 44.47 35.99 0.31
C VAL A 616 43.12 35.22 0.56
N ARG A 617 42.55 34.27 -0.20
CA ARG A 617 43.01 33.32 -1.24
C ARG A 617 41.86 33.01 -2.23
N ARG A 618 42.23 32.77 -3.50
CA ARG A 618 41.89 31.60 -4.38
C ARG A 618 40.51 30.91 -4.30
N ARG A 619 39.96 30.37 -5.41
CA ARG A 619 40.18 30.51 -6.87
C ARG A 619 39.06 29.66 -7.53
N ARG A 620 38.30 30.20 -8.49
CA ARG A 620 38.43 30.04 -9.96
C ARG A 620 38.03 28.66 -10.51
N LEU A 621 36.93 28.60 -11.28
CA LEU A 621 36.77 28.96 -12.72
C LEU A 621 37.23 27.78 -13.60
N THR A 622 36.31 26.98 -14.15
CA THR A 622 35.49 27.14 -15.38
C THR A 622 36.14 26.52 -16.63
N GLU A 623 35.29 25.95 -17.50
CA GLU A 623 35.23 26.11 -18.98
C GLU A 623 36.51 25.94 -19.84
N SER A 624 36.46 25.48 -21.10
CA SER A 624 35.39 24.99 -22.00
C SER A 624 36.09 24.38 -23.26
N SER A 625 35.30 23.76 -24.15
CA SER A 625 35.59 23.54 -25.59
C SER A 625 36.66 22.47 -25.96
N ASP A 626 36.65 21.82 -27.13
CA ASP A 626 35.80 21.94 -28.35
C ASP A 626 35.83 20.66 -29.26
N GLU A 627 34.91 20.62 -30.25
CA GLU A 627 34.96 19.96 -31.60
C GLU A 627 35.31 18.45 -31.85
N VAL A 628 34.28 17.64 -32.20
CA VAL A 628 33.95 16.96 -33.51
C VAL A 628 35.11 16.79 -34.55
N PRO A 629 35.37 15.62 -35.23
CA PRO A 629 34.47 15.05 -36.29
C PRO A 629 34.50 13.54 -36.71
N VAL A 630 33.34 13.11 -37.25
CA VAL A 630 33.00 12.26 -38.45
C VAL A 630 33.96 11.17 -39.03
N ALA A 631 33.45 9.93 -39.13
CA ALA A 631 33.47 8.98 -40.29
C ALA A 631 32.60 7.74 -39.91
N VAL A 632 31.50 7.33 -40.56
CA VAL A 632 31.28 6.79 -41.93
C VAL A 632 32.03 5.48 -42.23
N GLU A 633 31.33 4.34 -42.18
CA GLU A 633 31.36 3.30 -43.22
C GLU A 633 30.08 2.44 -43.20
N THR A 634 29.88 1.63 -44.25
CA THR A 634 28.57 1.14 -44.76
C THR A 634 28.46 -0.39 -44.89
N GLU A 635 27.31 -0.86 -45.37
CA GLU A 635 27.00 -2.22 -45.92
C GLU A 635 26.68 -3.35 -44.91
N ALA A 636 25.83 -4.35 -45.22
CA ALA A 636 24.71 -4.49 -46.19
C ALA A 636 23.96 -5.84 -45.94
N LEU A 637 22.71 -5.99 -46.46
CA LEU A 637 21.97 -7.25 -46.76
C LEU A 637 21.61 -8.18 -45.56
N SER A 638 20.37 -8.55 -45.18
CA SER A 638 19.15 -9.05 -45.89
C SER A 638 19.30 -10.40 -46.63
N PRO A 639 18.25 -11.25 -46.76
CA PRO A 639 17.08 -11.56 -45.88
C PRO A 639 16.71 -13.08 -45.85
N VAL A 640 15.44 -13.44 -45.47
CA VAL A 640 14.73 -14.74 -45.66
C VAL A 640 15.00 -15.86 -44.60
N GLY A 641 14.01 -16.61 -44.08
CA GLY A 641 12.56 -16.61 -44.37
C GLY A 641 11.69 -17.54 -43.50
N LEU A 642 10.50 -17.88 -44.03
CA LEU A 642 9.40 -18.62 -43.37
C LEU A 642 9.70 -20.12 -43.11
N GLY A 643 8.92 -20.72 -42.19
CA GLY A 643 8.70 -22.17 -42.12
C GLY A 643 7.80 -22.59 -40.95
N ASP A 644 6.64 -23.18 -41.24
CA ASP A 644 5.68 -23.69 -40.25
C ASP A 644 6.15 -24.97 -39.54
N ALA A 645 5.74 -25.14 -38.27
CA ALA A 645 5.51 -26.42 -37.58
C ALA A 645 4.68 -26.21 -36.30
#